data_AF-A0A2A5H3N4-F1
#
_entry.id   AF-A0A2A5H3N4-F1
#
_cell.length_a   1.000
_cell.length_b   1.000
_cell.length_c   1.000
_cell.angle_alpha   90.00
_cell.angle_beta   90.00
_cell.angle_gamma   90.00
#
_symmetry.space_group_name_H-M   'P 1'
#
loop_
_entity.id
_entity.type
_entity.pdbx_description
1 polymer ?
#
loop_
_entity_poly.entity_id
_entity_poly.type
_entity_poly.pdbx_seq_one_letter_code
_entity_poly.pdbx_strand_id
1 'polypeptide(L)'
;EDIDVLEGSEITTFDSVIVNNNPDLFTALDIVAGAEILIGSDSAIHVDGKGYPGASIYWPNYQYGCHAGTNVAKPLFWPLDSCAYGRYSEAAFAGSGRSNLASGGLMTITAQALNLSGNARVSANASDEGLSSGGAINIDVVELFGTEQTLIAARGADGSNGRGAGGGGRVVINSENRLAYVGQTDTSGGNSTYILDQTEAGAGTLLFKDRNPALASDVQWHLRIDNTSRRISRDPVDESLSLHTEIKPAHTSSTPIKSVGRSLITEVTPVDGSTTQWRISVASTGTGFPLYQELNQRVAYPITISGPRNRLVVGSSASRSYVFRRDKETFIEQSQSDFIFRQNIIGTGRDRAYYPLSAGDYWVVFSDEGGLDTDLGSNTATTDQFWVEIDTIGPWRETDLKRDRGVQGLYVDLDASTDEGPFYRIVENTTDSLIVEVLPDDDLNSVLNNDLIGVHQLASLQVKGGASVDFGGDRLILDDVISRLSDDDVQSVVEDAELRNTELTRESMDYFASNNQSGRFYYENMTEINPLVVDEPIVFNSNGFSFEHLQVNGSMDMNSAEMEVRESITVTGDLTLNNGSVITVPDTWIDTNFPARVIYDLDLRVGGTLTLENENGISASRLDVSGKGYPNSGSNRWPNFSASITYLGCHGGLTYAEDDPNCAYGRYTQARFAGNSGGGDGGGIMNVRAGAIVLNGSFDAVGYAGGSIHIEVDESLTIGEHGLVNASAEDQEGINAIKLGGGGRISVIAPIVDFAVNLDSHFDASGASNSLDGANNREMAGAGTVFIQPPVNIDSGLQAPGRLLVFNDDNFSNFAAVGSTPIESIGRHSIFSVVQEDPNSSDLWRITVSTDNPWVSGDPKLDLGIQGLWVDLDISDEMDDRHRVISNDSNSFVLQTMEDLSSSFILGDELVGVHEFESLDVGGGASVDFGGDLIILPGGLSLDQVSEFNAAPESVQP
;
A
#
# COMPACT_ATOMS: atom_id res chain seq x y z
N GLU A 1 -53.54 19.27 1.86
CA GLU A 1 -54.26 18.13 1.26
C GLU A 1 -53.26 17.53 0.28
N ASP A 2 -53.29 17.86 -1.00
CA ASP A 2 -52.31 17.34 -1.99
C ASP A 2 -51.53 18.47 -2.69
N ILE A 3 -50.40 18.15 -3.30
CA ILE A 3 -49.65 19.01 -4.23
C ILE A 3 -49.47 18.27 -5.56
N ASP A 4 -50.07 18.81 -6.62
CA ASP A 4 -49.92 18.28 -7.98
C ASP A 4 -48.99 19.19 -8.80
N VAL A 5 -47.80 18.67 -9.16
CA VAL A 5 -46.90 19.29 -10.13
C VAL A 5 -47.27 18.75 -11.49
N LEU A 6 -48.08 19.51 -12.23
CA LEU A 6 -48.59 19.11 -13.54
C LEU A 6 -47.47 19.00 -14.58
N GLU A 7 -47.71 18.17 -15.59
CA GLU A 7 -46.77 17.90 -16.69
C GLU A 7 -46.04 19.14 -17.22
N GLY A 8 -44.71 19.05 -17.30
CA GLY A 8 -43.82 20.14 -17.73
C GLY A 8 -43.66 21.29 -16.72
N SER A 9 -44.16 21.16 -15.48
CA SER A 9 -44.05 22.20 -14.46
C SER A 9 -42.84 21.98 -13.56
N GLU A 10 -42.30 23.08 -13.03
CA GLU A 10 -41.15 23.05 -12.12
C GLU A 10 -41.45 23.80 -10.82
N ILE A 11 -41.04 23.21 -9.69
CA ILE A 11 -40.98 23.90 -8.39
C ILE A 11 -39.50 24.08 -8.03
N THR A 12 -39.10 25.32 -7.75
CA THR A 12 -37.74 25.66 -7.33
C THR A 12 -37.73 26.83 -6.35
N THR A 13 -36.55 27.14 -5.81
CA THR A 13 -36.31 28.26 -4.89
C THR A 13 -35.59 29.42 -5.59
N PHE A 14 -35.52 30.56 -4.90
CA PHE A 14 -34.77 31.72 -5.38
C PHE A 14 -33.27 31.42 -5.46
N ASP A 15 -32.59 32.07 -6.40
CA ASP A 15 -31.13 32.04 -6.44
C ASP A 15 -30.56 32.57 -5.12
N SER A 16 -29.47 31.95 -4.66
CA SER A 16 -28.71 32.49 -3.54
C SER A 16 -28.23 33.91 -3.87
N VAL A 17 -28.65 34.92 -3.11
CA VAL A 17 -28.22 36.30 -3.30
C VAL A 17 -27.17 36.65 -2.26
N ILE A 18 -26.03 37.20 -2.69
CA ILE A 18 -25.03 37.78 -1.78
C ILE A 18 -25.62 39.06 -1.16
N VAL A 19 -26.20 38.96 0.03
CA VAL A 19 -26.68 40.13 0.78
C VAL A 19 -25.76 40.37 1.98
N ASN A 20 -25.02 41.49 1.94
CA ASN A 20 -24.26 42.05 3.06
C ASN A 20 -23.22 41.13 3.74
N ASN A 21 -22.49 40.30 2.98
CA ASN A 21 -21.44 39.41 3.52
C ASN A 21 -21.93 38.47 4.63
N ASN A 22 -23.23 38.16 4.70
CA ASN A 22 -23.77 37.24 5.68
C ASN A 22 -23.93 35.85 5.03
N PRO A 23 -23.09 34.87 5.41
CA PRO A 23 -23.13 33.53 4.85
C PRO A 23 -24.36 32.68 5.25
N ASP A 24 -25.18 33.16 6.19
CA ASP A 24 -26.36 32.43 6.68
C ASP A 24 -27.61 32.63 5.78
N LEU A 25 -27.48 33.30 4.63
CA LEU A 25 -28.58 33.63 3.71
C LEU A 25 -28.54 32.77 2.44
N PHE A 26 -28.85 31.47 2.59
CA PHE A 26 -29.38 30.65 1.49
C PHE A 26 -30.83 30.27 1.82
N THR A 27 -31.67 30.07 0.80
CA THR A 27 -33.09 29.76 1.02
C THR A 27 -33.32 28.27 0.78
N ALA A 28 -33.45 27.51 1.86
CA ALA A 28 -33.91 26.12 1.78
C ALA A 28 -35.35 26.07 1.25
N LEU A 29 -35.66 25.05 0.46
CA LEU A 29 -37.01 24.78 -0.02
C LEU A 29 -37.64 23.68 0.84
N ASP A 30 -38.60 24.04 1.68
CA ASP A 30 -39.39 23.07 2.46
C ASP A 30 -40.77 22.90 1.83
N ILE A 31 -41.08 21.67 1.39
CA ILE A 31 -42.37 21.31 0.80
C ILE A 31 -43.06 20.35 1.74
N VAL A 32 -44.26 20.73 2.20
CA VAL A 32 -45.07 19.91 3.12
C VAL A 32 -46.45 19.70 2.53
N ALA A 33 -46.80 18.44 2.24
CA ALA A 33 -48.14 18.01 1.88
C ALA A 33 -48.74 17.17 3.01
N GLY A 34 -50.06 17.27 3.19
CA GLY A 34 -50.77 16.51 4.22
C GLY A 34 -51.07 15.06 3.79
N ALA A 35 -51.15 14.82 2.49
CA ALA A 35 -51.39 13.51 1.88
C ALA A 35 -50.36 13.26 0.76
N GLU A 36 -50.64 13.59 -0.50
CA GLU A 36 -49.77 13.21 -1.63
C GLU A 36 -49.03 14.42 -2.25
N ILE A 37 -47.81 14.17 -2.73
CA ILE A 37 -47.12 15.00 -3.72
C ILE A 37 -46.99 14.18 -5.00
N LEU A 38 -47.70 14.59 -6.05
CA LEU A 38 -47.63 13.98 -7.38
C LEU A 38 -46.80 14.86 -8.30
N ILE A 39 -45.76 14.29 -8.90
CA ILE A 39 -44.91 14.95 -9.89
C ILE A 39 -45.17 14.28 -11.25
N GLY A 40 -45.83 15.00 -12.16
CA GLY A 40 -46.14 14.53 -13.50
C GLY A 40 -44.92 14.31 -14.38
N SER A 41 -45.12 13.72 -15.56
CA SER A 41 -44.06 13.57 -16.56
C SER A 41 -43.43 14.93 -16.93
N ASP A 42 -42.16 14.91 -17.31
CA ASP A 42 -41.36 16.08 -17.69
C ASP A 42 -41.36 17.21 -16.64
N SER A 43 -41.75 16.91 -15.39
CA SER A 43 -41.87 17.88 -14.31
C SER A 43 -40.75 17.68 -13.29
N ALA A 44 -40.42 18.74 -12.56
CA ALA A 44 -39.34 18.69 -11.59
C ALA A 44 -39.65 19.45 -10.30
N ILE A 45 -39.13 18.95 -9.19
CA ILE A 45 -38.89 19.75 -7.99
C ILE A 45 -37.37 19.81 -7.82
N HIS A 46 -36.77 21.00 -7.93
CA HIS A 46 -35.32 21.09 -7.89
C HIS A 46 -34.79 22.34 -7.21
N VAL A 47 -33.58 22.21 -6.66
CA VAL A 47 -32.76 23.31 -6.13
C VAL A 47 -31.40 23.36 -6.83
N ASP A 48 -31.35 22.93 -8.09
CA ASP A 48 -30.14 22.94 -8.92
C ASP A 48 -29.55 24.34 -9.05
N GLY A 49 -28.25 24.48 -8.76
CA GLY A 49 -27.56 25.78 -8.84
C GLY A 49 -28.09 26.83 -7.84
N LYS A 50 -28.76 26.44 -6.75
CA LYS A 50 -29.33 27.36 -5.72
C LYS A 50 -28.53 27.40 -4.40
N GLY A 51 -27.41 26.70 -4.34
CA GLY A 51 -26.51 26.58 -3.19
C GLY A 51 -25.54 27.76 -3.04
N TYR A 52 -24.47 27.58 -2.26
CA TYR A 52 -23.58 28.70 -1.92
C TYR A 52 -22.82 29.25 -3.15
N PRO A 53 -22.78 30.57 -3.37
CA PRO A 53 -22.00 31.20 -4.43
C PRO A 53 -20.54 31.43 -3.98
N GLY A 54 -19.58 31.21 -4.87
CA GLY A 54 -18.13 31.21 -4.57
C GLY A 54 -17.42 32.56 -4.52
N ALA A 55 -17.95 33.58 -3.83
CA ALA A 55 -17.19 34.81 -3.54
C ALA A 55 -16.17 34.60 -2.38
N SER A 56 -15.11 35.41 -2.33
CA SER A 56 -13.86 35.13 -1.62
C SER A 56 -13.96 34.93 -0.09
N ILE A 57 -14.17 33.70 0.37
CA ILE A 57 -14.27 33.27 1.78
C ILE A 57 -15.70 33.41 2.30
N TYR A 58 -16.58 32.48 1.91
CA TYR A 58 -17.89 32.33 2.54
C TYR A 58 -18.19 30.87 2.87
N TRP A 59 -19.13 30.72 3.80
CA TRP A 59 -19.38 29.53 4.59
C TRP A 59 -19.87 28.35 3.72
N PRO A 60 -19.41 27.12 3.96
CA PRO A 60 -18.59 26.70 5.10
C PRO A 60 -17.07 26.86 4.89
N ASN A 61 -16.54 28.02 4.52
CA ASN A 61 -15.09 28.31 4.39
C ASN A 61 -14.38 27.42 3.34
N TYR A 62 -15.13 26.75 2.48
CA TYR A 62 -14.59 25.90 1.43
C TYR A 62 -14.52 26.72 0.15
N GLN A 63 -13.31 27.08 -0.27
CA GLN A 63 -13.06 27.84 -1.49
C GLN A 63 -13.33 27.02 -2.78
N TYR A 64 -13.88 25.82 -2.64
CA TYR A 64 -13.72 24.71 -3.56
C TYR A 64 -14.94 23.80 -3.48
N GLY A 65 -15.50 23.39 -4.63
CA GLY A 65 -16.75 22.66 -4.68
C GLY A 65 -16.69 21.25 -4.12
N CYS A 66 -16.83 21.18 -2.81
CA CYS A 66 -16.91 19.99 -2.02
C CYS A 66 -18.30 19.91 -1.39
N HIS A 67 -18.92 18.73 -1.45
CA HIS A 67 -20.07 18.36 -0.64
C HIS A 67 -20.24 16.85 -0.72
N ALA A 68 -20.08 16.13 0.39
CA ALA A 68 -19.99 14.67 0.44
C ALA A 68 -18.81 14.03 -0.32
N GLY A 69 -18.49 14.52 -1.53
CA GLY A 69 -17.26 14.24 -2.27
C GLY A 69 -16.37 15.47 -2.43
N THR A 70 -15.10 15.23 -2.74
CA THR A 70 -14.07 16.25 -2.98
C THR A 70 -13.99 16.62 -4.46
N ASN A 71 -13.40 17.77 -4.76
CA ASN A 71 -13.15 18.19 -6.14
C ASN A 71 -11.81 17.64 -6.69
N VAL A 72 -11.53 17.92 -7.96
CA VAL A 72 -10.33 17.45 -8.70
C VAL A 72 -9.22 18.53 -8.81
N ALA A 73 -9.27 19.61 -8.02
CA ALA A 73 -8.28 20.69 -8.14
C ALA A 73 -7.00 20.39 -7.34
N LYS A 74 -5.91 19.99 -8.03
CA LYS A 74 -4.51 19.78 -7.57
C LYS A 74 -4.29 19.99 -6.04
N PRO A 75 -3.91 18.96 -5.27
CA PRO A 75 -3.80 18.99 -3.80
C PRO A 75 -2.68 19.88 -3.23
N LEU A 76 -2.03 20.72 -4.05
CA LEU A 76 -0.76 21.36 -3.72
C LEU A 76 -0.81 22.42 -2.61
N PHE A 77 -1.97 22.80 -2.05
CA PHE A 77 -2.02 23.91 -1.08
C PHE A 77 -3.03 23.82 0.08
N TRP A 78 -4.00 22.89 0.14
CA TRP A 78 -5.05 22.93 1.17
C TRP A 78 -5.60 21.54 1.57
N PRO A 79 -5.88 21.27 2.87
CA PRO A 79 -6.22 19.94 3.37
C PRO A 79 -7.62 19.44 2.98
N LEU A 80 -7.72 18.13 2.69
CA LEU A 80 -8.92 17.36 2.36
C LEU A 80 -9.96 17.32 3.51
N ASP A 81 -9.53 17.51 4.78
CA ASP A 81 -10.40 17.65 5.97
C ASP A 81 -11.47 18.73 5.87
N SER A 82 -11.33 19.62 4.89
CA SER A 82 -12.28 20.68 4.62
C SER A 82 -13.49 20.17 3.81
N CYS A 83 -13.38 19.05 3.11
CA CYS A 83 -14.49 18.52 2.30
C CYS A 83 -15.40 17.53 3.06
N ALA A 84 -14.96 17.02 4.22
CA ALA A 84 -15.72 16.16 5.11
C ALA A 84 -16.65 16.95 6.07
N TYR A 85 -17.70 17.58 5.53
CA TYR A 85 -18.70 18.27 6.36
C TYR A 85 -20.10 17.69 6.19
N GLY A 86 -20.91 17.84 7.25
CA GLY A 86 -22.21 17.18 7.40
C GLY A 86 -22.09 15.68 7.63
N ARG A 87 -23.13 15.08 8.20
CA ARG A 87 -23.26 13.62 8.35
C ARG A 87 -23.97 13.05 7.12
N TYR A 88 -23.56 11.88 6.61
CA TYR A 88 -24.32 11.22 5.53
C TYR A 88 -25.74 10.85 5.96
N SER A 89 -25.96 10.75 7.28
CA SER A 89 -27.27 10.51 7.89
C SER A 89 -28.20 11.71 7.87
N GLU A 90 -27.73 12.90 7.47
CA GLU A 90 -28.49 14.13 7.50
C GLU A 90 -28.08 15.09 6.38
N ALA A 91 -28.98 15.30 5.42
CA ALA A 91 -28.79 16.25 4.33
C ALA A 91 -29.13 17.67 4.81
N ALA A 92 -28.22 18.32 5.54
CA ALA A 92 -28.46 19.61 6.19
C ALA A 92 -27.83 20.83 5.49
N PHE A 93 -27.01 20.63 4.47
CA PHE A 93 -26.20 21.71 3.88
C PHE A 93 -26.29 21.76 2.37
N ALA A 94 -26.41 22.98 1.83
CA ALA A 94 -26.23 23.19 0.40
C ALA A 94 -24.77 22.93 -0.03
N GLY A 95 -24.59 22.70 -1.33
CA GLY A 95 -23.30 22.54 -1.96
C GLY A 95 -22.47 23.83 -1.95
N SER A 96 -21.16 23.68 -2.04
CA SER A 96 -20.20 24.77 -2.13
C SER A 96 -19.62 24.88 -3.54
N GLY A 97 -19.23 26.08 -3.95
CA GLY A 97 -18.73 26.35 -5.30
C GLY A 97 -17.67 27.43 -5.35
N ARG A 98 -17.07 27.61 -6.53
CA ARG A 98 -16.03 28.62 -6.78
C ARG A 98 -16.54 29.71 -7.73
N SER A 99 -16.24 30.98 -7.46
CA SER A 99 -16.59 32.16 -8.26
C SER A 99 -18.10 32.47 -8.33
N ASN A 100 -18.61 33.05 -9.43
CA ASN A 100 -20.03 33.43 -9.59
C ASN A 100 -20.96 32.23 -9.87
N LEU A 101 -20.48 31.00 -9.69
CA LEU A 101 -21.20 29.77 -9.97
C LEU A 101 -21.83 29.27 -8.67
N ALA A 102 -23.14 29.09 -8.69
CA ALA A 102 -23.90 28.59 -7.55
C ALA A 102 -23.98 27.05 -7.61
N SER A 103 -23.90 26.42 -6.44
CA SER A 103 -23.84 24.95 -6.31
C SER A 103 -25.23 24.36 -6.09
N GLY A 104 -25.39 23.07 -5.83
CA GLY A 104 -26.72 22.52 -5.51
C GLY A 104 -27.28 23.10 -4.20
N GLY A 105 -28.58 23.40 -4.16
CA GLY A 105 -29.25 23.96 -2.98
C GLY A 105 -29.63 22.92 -1.92
N LEU A 106 -30.46 23.34 -0.96
CA LEU A 106 -31.01 22.49 0.10
C LEU A 106 -32.54 22.38 -0.04
N MET A 107 -33.07 21.17 0.06
CA MET A 107 -34.51 20.92 0.01
C MET A 107 -34.94 19.85 1.03
N THR A 108 -36.11 20.08 1.64
CA THR A 108 -36.84 19.08 2.42
C THR A 108 -38.20 18.83 1.79
N ILE A 109 -38.57 17.56 1.61
CA ILE A 109 -39.90 17.12 1.17
C ILE A 109 -40.53 16.29 2.28
N THR A 110 -41.73 16.66 2.73
CA THR A 110 -42.51 15.90 3.71
C THR A 110 -43.93 15.65 3.19
N ALA A 111 -44.33 14.38 3.11
CA ALA A 111 -45.66 13.97 2.65
C ALA A 111 -46.04 12.58 3.20
N GLN A 112 -47.28 12.15 3.03
CA GLN A 112 -47.61 10.72 3.22
C GLN A 112 -47.08 9.92 2.04
N ALA A 113 -47.30 10.39 0.81
CA ALA A 113 -46.79 9.75 -0.40
C ALA A 113 -46.08 10.76 -1.32
N LEU A 114 -44.94 10.36 -1.89
CA LEU A 114 -44.28 11.05 -3.00
C LEU A 114 -44.32 10.16 -4.24
N ASN A 115 -44.95 10.65 -5.31
CA ASN A 115 -45.21 9.90 -6.52
C ASN A 115 -44.58 10.57 -7.74
N LEU A 116 -43.54 9.94 -8.29
CA LEU A 116 -42.83 10.40 -9.47
C LEU A 116 -43.35 9.65 -10.70
N SER A 117 -43.93 10.37 -11.66
CA SER A 117 -44.49 9.79 -12.90
C SER A 117 -43.59 10.02 -14.11
N GLY A 118 -43.48 9.02 -15.00
CA GLY A 118 -42.70 9.15 -16.23
C GLY A 118 -41.23 9.47 -15.95
N ASN A 119 -40.71 10.54 -16.55
CA ASN A 119 -39.34 11.04 -16.32
C ASN A 119 -39.26 12.19 -15.30
N ALA A 120 -40.19 12.22 -14.34
CA ALA A 120 -40.18 13.20 -13.24
C ALA A 120 -38.86 13.21 -12.47
N ARG A 121 -38.45 14.40 -12.01
CA ARG A 121 -37.16 14.61 -11.34
C ARG A 121 -37.26 15.33 -10.00
N VAL A 122 -36.50 14.85 -9.01
CA VAL A 122 -36.18 15.61 -7.78
C VAL A 122 -34.68 15.81 -7.73
N SER A 123 -34.21 17.06 -7.66
CA SER A 123 -32.75 17.27 -7.74
C SER A 123 -32.17 18.48 -7.01
N ALA A 124 -30.88 18.37 -6.69
CA ALA A 124 -30.04 19.40 -6.12
C ALA A 124 -28.66 19.38 -6.81
N ASN A 125 -28.62 19.39 -8.13
CA ASN A 125 -27.38 19.34 -8.90
C ASN A 125 -26.60 20.66 -8.80
N ALA A 126 -25.29 20.58 -8.96
CA ALA A 126 -24.46 21.75 -9.22
C ALA A 126 -24.85 22.44 -10.54
N SER A 127 -24.50 23.72 -10.71
CA SER A 127 -24.59 24.38 -12.02
C SER A 127 -23.61 23.74 -13.02
N ASP A 128 -24.01 23.60 -14.28
CA ASP A 128 -23.36 22.77 -15.33
C ASP A 128 -21.87 23.00 -15.65
N GLU A 129 -21.13 23.87 -14.94
CA GLU A 129 -19.70 24.10 -15.17
C GLU A 129 -18.89 24.29 -13.88
N GLY A 130 -17.73 23.61 -13.80
CA GLY A 130 -16.61 23.97 -12.92
C GLY A 130 -16.53 23.24 -11.56
N LEU A 131 -15.84 23.87 -10.60
CA LEU A 131 -15.60 23.33 -9.25
C LEU A 131 -16.80 23.60 -8.33
N SER A 132 -18.00 23.20 -8.72
CA SER A 132 -19.25 23.36 -7.96
C SER A 132 -19.80 22.00 -7.55
N SER A 133 -20.20 21.84 -6.29
CA SER A 133 -20.67 20.56 -5.78
C SER A 133 -22.19 20.38 -5.87
N GLY A 134 -22.65 19.13 -5.78
CA GLY A 134 -24.05 18.83 -5.55
C GLY A 134 -24.55 19.39 -4.21
N GLY A 135 -25.87 19.49 -4.08
CA GLY A 135 -26.58 20.00 -2.91
C GLY A 135 -27.11 18.90 -2.01
N ALA A 136 -28.13 19.23 -1.21
CA ALA A 136 -28.73 18.35 -0.23
C ALA A 136 -30.24 18.20 -0.42
N ILE A 137 -30.73 16.96 -0.35
CA ILE A 137 -32.15 16.63 -0.42
C ILE A 137 -32.49 15.73 0.76
N ASN A 138 -33.49 16.11 1.55
CA ASN A 138 -34.09 15.28 2.58
C ASN A 138 -35.54 14.96 2.20
N ILE A 139 -35.87 13.68 2.05
CA ILE A 139 -37.23 13.21 1.76
C ILE A 139 -37.71 12.44 2.99
N ASP A 140 -38.84 12.85 3.56
CA ASP A 140 -39.50 12.16 4.67
C ASP A 140 -40.94 11.83 4.28
N VAL A 141 -41.15 10.57 3.91
CA VAL A 141 -42.42 10.06 3.41
C VAL A 141 -42.79 8.74 4.07
N VAL A 142 -44.06 8.34 3.94
CA VAL A 142 -44.47 6.98 4.27
C VAL A 142 -44.25 6.08 3.06
N GLU A 143 -44.78 6.48 1.89
CA GLU A 143 -44.66 5.74 0.63
C GLU A 143 -43.87 6.54 -0.42
N LEU A 144 -42.92 5.88 -1.09
CA LEU A 144 -42.18 6.42 -2.23
C LEU A 144 -42.48 5.60 -3.50
N PHE A 145 -42.91 6.28 -4.56
CA PHE A 145 -43.19 5.69 -5.86
C PHE A 145 -42.38 6.35 -6.97
N GLY A 146 -41.93 5.55 -7.94
CA GLY A 146 -41.25 6.04 -9.12
C GLY A 146 -41.20 4.98 -10.22
N THR A 147 -41.05 5.41 -11.47
CA THR A 147 -40.81 4.52 -12.62
C THR A 147 -39.32 4.49 -12.94
N GLU A 148 -38.89 3.53 -13.78
CA GLU A 148 -37.48 3.36 -14.21
C GLU A 148 -36.85 4.61 -14.86
N GLN A 149 -37.68 5.58 -15.29
CA GLN A 149 -37.24 6.82 -15.93
C GLN A 149 -37.20 8.01 -14.95
N THR A 150 -37.74 7.85 -13.73
CA THR A 150 -37.70 8.90 -12.71
C THR A 150 -36.31 9.04 -12.13
N LEU A 151 -35.94 10.23 -11.68
CA LEU A 151 -34.59 10.53 -11.21
C LEU A 151 -34.60 11.32 -9.89
N ILE A 152 -33.87 10.83 -8.89
CA ILE A 152 -33.49 11.60 -7.70
C ILE A 152 -31.98 11.86 -7.76
N ALA A 153 -31.56 13.13 -7.83
CA ALA A 153 -30.16 13.46 -8.11
C ALA A 153 -29.56 14.62 -7.31
N ALA A 154 -28.30 14.50 -6.92
CA ALA A 154 -27.51 15.58 -6.34
C ALA A 154 -26.07 15.54 -6.89
N ARG A 155 -25.92 15.80 -8.18
CA ARG A 155 -24.66 15.65 -8.93
C ARG A 155 -23.70 16.82 -8.75
N GLY A 156 -22.40 16.53 -8.80
CA GLY A 156 -21.33 17.52 -8.98
C GLY A 156 -21.25 18.06 -10.42
N ALA A 157 -20.65 19.23 -10.57
CA ALA A 157 -20.46 19.89 -11.86
C ALA A 157 -19.24 19.32 -12.61
N ASP A 158 -19.36 19.18 -13.93
CA ASP A 158 -18.26 18.74 -14.79
C ASP A 158 -17.23 19.86 -15.02
N GLY A 159 -15.98 19.46 -15.18
CA GLY A 159 -14.87 20.35 -15.50
C GLY A 159 -14.75 20.63 -17.00
N SER A 160 -14.63 21.92 -17.37
CA SER A 160 -14.32 22.38 -18.73
C SER A 160 -13.11 23.32 -18.76
N ASN A 161 -12.34 23.32 -19.85
CA ASN A 161 -11.28 24.31 -20.15
C ASN A 161 -10.23 24.52 -19.03
N GLY A 162 -9.68 23.44 -18.48
CA GLY A 162 -8.63 23.52 -17.43
C GLY A 162 -9.16 23.88 -16.04
N ARG A 163 -10.48 23.82 -15.83
CA ARG A 163 -11.11 23.87 -14.51
C ARG A 163 -11.42 22.45 -14.05
N GLY A 164 -11.11 22.12 -12.80
CA GLY A 164 -11.44 20.80 -12.22
C GLY A 164 -12.95 20.62 -12.03
N ALA A 165 -13.37 19.39 -11.73
CA ALA A 165 -14.75 19.00 -11.48
C ALA A 165 -15.10 19.07 -9.98
N GLY A 166 -16.38 19.29 -9.65
CA GLY A 166 -16.87 19.38 -8.27
C GLY A 166 -17.42 18.06 -7.73
N GLY A 167 -17.36 17.88 -6.41
CA GLY A 167 -17.87 16.67 -5.75
C GLY A 167 -19.39 16.51 -5.85
N GLY A 168 -19.88 15.30 -5.57
CA GLY A 168 -21.31 14.98 -5.55
C GLY A 168 -22.12 15.74 -4.49
N GLY A 169 -23.27 15.19 -4.10
CA GLY A 169 -24.17 15.80 -3.13
C GLY A 169 -24.71 14.78 -2.12
N ARG A 170 -25.66 15.19 -1.27
CA ARG A 170 -26.28 14.30 -0.27
C ARG A 170 -27.77 14.14 -0.53
N VAL A 171 -28.24 12.90 -0.53
CA VAL A 171 -29.67 12.58 -0.57
C VAL A 171 -29.96 11.64 0.60
N VAL A 172 -30.94 12.01 1.43
CA VAL A 172 -31.44 11.16 2.52
C VAL A 172 -32.93 10.92 2.29
N ILE A 173 -33.33 9.65 2.26
CA ILE A 173 -34.71 9.21 2.04
C ILE A 173 -35.15 8.42 3.27
N ASN A 174 -36.09 8.97 4.02
CA ASN A 174 -36.79 8.30 5.12
C ASN A 174 -38.14 7.80 4.58
N SER A 175 -38.34 6.49 4.57
CA SER A 175 -39.56 5.85 4.07
C SER A 175 -39.98 4.68 4.95
N GLU A 176 -41.28 4.41 5.05
CA GLU A 176 -41.77 3.14 5.62
C GLU A 176 -41.90 2.07 4.54
N ASN A 177 -42.17 2.48 3.29
CA ASN A 177 -42.23 1.58 2.14
C ASN A 177 -41.69 2.28 0.87
N ARG A 178 -40.55 1.78 0.37
CA ARG A 178 -39.99 2.19 -0.93
C ARG A 178 -39.97 1.08 -1.98
N LEU A 179 -40.57 -0.09 -1.72
CA LEU A 179 -40.52 -1.24 -2.63
C LEU A 179 -41.17 -0.97 -4.00
N ALA A 180 -41.98 0.09 -4.09
CA ALA A 180 -42.61 0.53 -5.33
C ALA A 180 -41.80 1.63 -6.06
N TYR A 181 -40.66 2.05 -5.53
CA TYR A 181 -39.73 2.95 -6.20
C TYR A 181 -38.71 2.13 -6.98
N VAL A 182 -38.80 2.19 -8.32
CA VAL A 182 -37.82 1.58 -9.24
C VAL A 182 -37.06 2.65 -10.03
N GLY A 183 -37.04 3.88 -9.52
CA GLY A 183 -36.42 5.03 -10.16
C GLY A 183 -34.90 5.05 -10.01
N GLN A 184 -34.27 5.89 -10.83
CA GLN A 184 -32.82 6.08 -10.81
C GLN A 184 -32.41 7.06 -9.72
N THR A 185 -31.27 6.80 -9.11
CA THR A 185 -30.63 7.72 -8.18
C THR A 185 -29.23 8.09 -8.63
N ASP A 186 -28.83 9.35 -8.44
CA ASP A 186 -27.52 9.79 -8.88
C ASP A 186 -26.90 10.87 -7.99
N THR A 187 -25.83 10.49 -7.30
CA THR A 187 -25.07 11.42 -6.45
C THR A 187 -23.63 11.57 -6.96
N SER A 188 -23.35 11.25 -8.22
CA SER A 188 -22.00 11.25 -8.80
C SER A 188 -21.26 12.59 -8.67
N GLY A 189 -19.94 12.50 -8.52
CA GLY A 189 -19.03 13.62 -8.74
C GLY A 189 -19.02 14.05 -10.20
N GLY A 190 -18.53 15.26 -10.47
CA GLY A 190 -18.32 15.72 -11.84
C GLY A 190 -17.11 15.07 -12.51
N ASN A 191 -17.11 15.04 -13.84
CA ASN A 191 -16.01 14.51 -14.64
C ASN A 191 -15.05 15.63 -15.12
N SER A 192 -13.73 15.44 -15.02
CA SER A 192 -12.74 16.36 -15.57
C SER A 192 -12.26 15.95 -16.96
N THR A 193 -12.50 16.79 -17.96
CA THR A 193 -12.13 16.54 -19.38
C THR A 193 -10.65 16.85 -19.71
N TYR A 194 -9.77 17.04 -18.73
CA TYR A 194 -8.38 17.43 -18.98
C TYR A 194 -7.48 16.24 -19.36
N ILE A 195 -6.83 16.33 -20.53
CA ILE A 195 -6.11 15.25 -21.23
C ILE A 195 -4.93 14.64 -20.44
N LEU A 196 -4.38 15.36 -19.45
CA LEU A 196 -3.19 14.90 -18.73
C LEU A 196 -3.51 14.12 -17.44
N ASP A 197 -4.71 14.28 -16.85
CA ASP A 197 -5.11 13.63 -15.59
C ASP A 197 -6.66 13.48 -15.53
N GLN A 198 -7.27 12.73 -16.45
CA GLN A 198 -8.71 12.47 -16.45
C GLN A 198 -9.15 11.79 -15.15
N THR A 199 -9.52 12.58 -14.15
CA THR A 199 -9.84 12.14 -12.80
C THR A 199 -11.26 12.58 -12.47
N GLU A 200 -12.04 11.65 -11.92
CA GLU A 200 -13.40 11.90 -11.45
C GLU A 200 -13.37 12.60 -10.08
N ALA A 201 -14.30 13.52 -9.85
CA ALA A 201 -14.50 14.08 -8.52
C ALA A 201 -15.13 13.04 -7.58
N GLY A 202 -15.01 13.28 -6.28
CA GLY A 202 -15.60 12.42 -5.27
C GLY A 202 -17.11 12.26 -5.43
N ALA A 203 -17.57 11.03 -5.27
CA ALA A 203 -18.99 10.71 -5.25
C ALA A 203 -19.69 11.41 -4.07
N GLY A 204 -20.99 11.60 -4.22
CA GLY A 204 -21.87 12.00 -3.14
C GLY A 204 -22.35 10.79 -2.32
N THR A 205 -23.27 11.03 -1.39
CA THR A 205 -23.87 9.98 -0.56
C THR A 205 -25.38 9.94 -0.73
N LEU A 206 -25.92 8.75 -0.98
CA LEU A 206 -27.34 8.46 -0.90
C LEU A 206 -27.59 7.53 0.30
N LEU A 207 -28.42 7.97 1.24
CA LEU A 207 -28.84 7.15 2.36
C LEU A 207 -30.33 6.89 2.34
N PHE A 208 -30.65 5.61 2.39
CA PHE A 208 -31.98 5.08 2.56
C PHE A 208 -32.19 4.66 4.03
N LYS A 209 -33.24 5.19 4.66
CA LYS A 209 -33.65 4.85 6.02
C LYS A 209 -35.03 4.21 5.99
N ASP A 210 -35.07 2.89 5.96
CA ASP A 210 -36.32 2.13 6.00
C ASP A 210 -36.79 1.97 7.43
N ARG A 211 -37.95 2.55 7.74
CA ARG A 211 -38.60 2.43 9.04
C ARG A 211 -39.53 1.22 9.03
N ASN A 212 -39.37 0.33 10.00
CA ASN A 212 -40.36 -0.71 10.25
C ASN A 212 -41.58 -0.12 10.96
N PRO A 213 -42.77 -0.07 10.34
CA PRO A 213 -43.97 0.50 10.96
C PRO A 213 -44.44 -0.29 12.21
N ALA A 214 -44.01 -1.53 12.38
CA ALA A 214 -44.34 -2.36 13.54
C ALA A 214 -43.39 -2.14 14.74
N LEU A 215 -42.18 -1.61 14.52
CA LEU A 215 -41.15 -1.39 15.54
C LEU A 215 -40.41 -0.08 15.23
N ALA A 216 -40.82 1.01 15.87
CA ALA A 216 -40.25 2.35 15.60
C ALA A 216 -38.74 2.48 15.89
N SER A 217 -38.12 1.52 16.60
CA SER A 217 -36.68 1.44 16.86
C SER A 217 -35.90 0.65 15.79
N ASP A 218 -36.58 0.01 14.85
CA ASP A 218 -36.00 -0.84 13.81
C ASP A 218 -35.95 -0.05 12.50
N VAL A 219 -34.85 0.68 12.32
CA VAL A 219 -34.57 1.48 11.12
C VAL A 219 -33.36 0.89 10.42
N GLN A 220 -33.54 0.41 9.18
CA GLN A 220 -32.44 -0.12 8.37
C GLN A 220 -31.82 0.99 7.52
N TRP A 221 -30.48 1.09 7.57
CA TRP A 221 -29.71 2.15 6.92
C TRP A 221 -28.95 1.56 5.74
N HIS A 222 -29.33 1.91 4.52
CA HIS A 222 -28.66 1.46 3.29
C HIS A 222 -27.93 2.64 2.66
N LEU A 223 -26.59 2.62 2.75
CA LEU A 223 -25.74 3.69 2.21
C LEU A 223 -25.24 3.31 0.82
N ARG A 224 -25.46 4.19 -0.16
CA ARG A 224 -24.96 4.05 -1.53
C ARG A 224 -24.07 5.23 -1.90
N ILE A 225 -22.91 4.93 -2.46
CA ILE A 225 -21.90 5.87 -2.93
C ILE A 225 -21.49 5.41 -4.33
N ASP A 226 -21.83 6.18 -5.36
CA ASP A 226 -21.79 5.68 -6.74
C ASP A 226 -21.42 6.78 -7.75
N ASN A 227 -20.34 6.53 -8.51
CA ASN A 227 -19.87 7.39 -9.60
C ASN A 227 -20.15 6.83 -11.01
N THR A 228 -20.87 5.71 -11.13
CA THR A 228 -21.05 4.96 -12.40
C THR A 228 -21.70 5.78 -13.51
N SER A 229 -22.64 6.67 -13.17
CA SER A 229 -23.46 7.41 -14.15
C SER A 229 -22.69 8.38 -15.05
N ARG A 230 -21.43 8.68 -14.74
CA ARG A 230 -20.57 9.59 -15.51
C ARG A 230 -19.51 8.90 -16.36
N ARG A 231 -19.34 7.58 -16.22
CA ARG A 231 -18.42 6.76 -17.03
C ARG A 231 -18.92 6.51 -18.47
N ILE A 232 -20.21 6.69 -18.74
CA ILE A 232 -20.87 6.26 -19.99
C ILE A 232 -20.91 7.36 -21.08
N SER A 233 -20.58 8.63 -20.79
CA SER A 233 -20.74 9.72 -21.77
C SER A 233 -19.46 10.11 -22.51
N ARG A 234 -18.96 9.27 -23.44
CA ARG A 234 -18.22 9.81 -24.59
C ARG A 234 -18.52 9.04 -25.88
N ASP A 235 -19.16 9.76 -26.79
CA ASP A 235 -19.50 9.36 -28.16
C ASP A 235 -18.21 9.09 -28.98
N PRO A 236 -18.11 8.02 -29.81
CA PRO A 236 -16.84 7.53 -30.39
C PRO A 236 -16.23 8.35 -31.54
N VAL A 237 -16.59 9.63 -31.72
CA VAL A 237 -16.46 10.29 -33.03
C VAL A 237 -15.09 10.96 -33.31
N ASP A 238 -14.00 10.58 -32.63
CA ASP A 238 -12.67 11.07 -33.01
C ASP A 238 -11.58 9.97 -32.94
N GLU A 239 -11.52 9.17 -34.01
CA GLU A 239 -10.54 8.09 -34.22
C GLU A 239 -9.09 8.59 -34.41
N SER A 240 -8.78 9.88 -34.20
CA SER A 240 -7.45 10.44 -34.48
C SER A 240 -6.55 10.68 -33.26
N LEU A 241 -7.00 10.36 -32.05
CA LEU A 241 -6.19 10.41 -30.82
C LEU A 241 -6.29 9.10 -30.03
N SER A 242 -5.52 8.10 -30.44
CA SER A 242 -5.24 6.88 -29.68
C SER A 242 -4.32 7.19 -28.48
N LEU A 243 -4.87 7.80 -27.43
CA LEU A 243 -4.19 7.97 -26.14
C LEU A 243 -5.16 7.59 -25.00
N HIS A 244 -4.91 6.42 -24.42
CA HIS A 244 -5.36 5.94 -23.11
C HIS A 244 -6.84 6.20 -22.77
N THR A 245 -7.72 5.32 -23.27
CA THR A 245 -9.07 5.08 -22.71
C THR A 245 -8.98 4.27 -21.40
N GLU A 246 -8.13 4.71 -20.48
CA GLU A 246 -8.13 4.22 -19.11
C GLU A 246 -8.76 5.34 -18.27
N ILE A 247 -10.07 5.20 -18.03
CA ILE A 247 -10.81 6.13 -17.17
C ILE A 247 -10.28 5.88 -15.76
N LYS A 248 -9.52 6.83 -15.21
CA LYS A 248 -8.92 6.67 -13.88
C LYS A 248 -10.02 6.78 -12.82
N PRO A 249 -9.96 5.98 -11.73
CA PRO A 249 -10.86 6.12 -10.59
C PRO A 249 -10.83 7.55 -10.02
N ALA A 250 -11.84 7.90 -9.22
CA ALA A 250 -11.81 9.16 -8.49
C ALA A 250 -10.53 9.23 -7.63
N HIS A 251 -10.05 10.44 -7.35
CA HIS A 251 -8.86 10.60 -6.51
C HIS A 251 -8.99 9.82 -5.19
N THR A 252 -7.86 9.34 -4.67
CA THR A 252 -7.76 8.63 -3.39
C THR A 252 -8.49 9.38 -2.27
N SER A 253 -9.34 8.68 -1.51
CA SER A 253 -10.15 9.23 -0.41
C SER A 253 -11.05 10.42 -0.83
N SER A 254 -11.49 10.43 -2.09
CA SER A 254 -12.31 11.53 -2.63
C SER A 254 -13.72 11.61 -2.03
N THR A 255 -14.20 10.60 -1.31
CA THR A 255 -15.49 10.62 -0.60
C THR A 255 -15.28 10.41 0.90
N PRO A 256 -14.82 11.43 1.63
CA PRO A 256 -14.54 11.30 3.05
C PRO A 256 -15.84 11.30 3.89
N ILE A 257 -15.96 10.30 4.75
CA ILE A 257 -17.01 10.20 5.76
C ILE A 257 -16.54 10.86 7.05
N LYS A 258 -17.45 11.58 7.69
CA LYS A 258 -17.20 12.24 8.97
C LYS A 258 -17.01 11.17 10.05
N SER A 259 -15.82 11.13 10.66
CA SER A 259 -15.38 10.06 11.56
C SER A 259 -14.96 10.56 12.96
N VAL A 260 -14.88 9.64 13.92
CA VAL A 260 -14.35 9.87 15.28
C VAL A 260 -12.86 9.48 15.36
N GLY A 261 -12.46 8.39 14.72
CA GLY A 261 -11.16 7.76 14.79
C GLY A 261 -10.96 6.93 16.06
N ARG A 262 -9.74 6.38 16.21
CA ARG A 262 -9.29 5.61 17.38
C ARG A 262 -8.52 6.49 18.37
N SER A 263 -8.68 6.32 19.67
CA SER A 263 -7.94 7.09 20.69
C SER A 263 -7.91 6.43 22.07
N LEU A 264 -6.81 6.58 22.82
CA LEU A 264 -6.70 6.08 24.20
C LEU A 264 -7.50 6.93 25.18
N ILE A 265 -8.35 6.29 25.99
CA ILE A 265 -9.13 6.94 27.05
C ILE A 265 -8.24 7.23 28.26
N THR A 266 -8.13 8.51 28.65
CA THR A 266 -7.27 8.95 29.77
C THR A 266 -8.05 9.42 31.00
N GLU A 267 -9.31 9.81 30.83
CA GLU A 267 -10.16 10.22 31.94
C GLU A 267 -11.63 9.91 31.63
N VAL A 268 -12.35 9.44 32.64
CA VAL A 268 -13.79 9.16 32.57
C VAL A 268 -14.46 9.80 33.76
N THR A 269 -15.40 10.71 33.52
CA THR A 269 -16.10 11.44 34.59
C THR A 269 -17.60 11.58 34.30
N PRO A 270 -18.48 11.37 35.29
CA PRO A 270 -19.90 11.64 35.10
C PRO A 270 -20.12 13.15 34.93
N VAL A 271 -21.05 13.56 34.06
CA VAL A 271 -21.39 14.98 33.89
C VAL A 271 -22.20 15.45 35.09
N ASP A 272 -21.75 16.51 35.77
CA ASP A 272 -22.40 17.06 36.97
C ASP A 272 -23.90 17.30 36.77
N GLY A 273 -24.71 16.62 37.59
CA GLY A 273 -26.16 16.74 37.57
C GLY A 273 -26.88 15.91 36.50
N SER A 274 -26.16 15.09 35.74
CA SER A 274 -26.71 14.10 34.80
C SER A 274 -26.58 12.68 35.35
N THR A 275 -27.57 11.83 35.07
CA THR A 275 -27.49 10.38 35.29
C THR A 275 -27.32 9.59 33.99
N THR A 276 -27.29 10.28 32.84
CA THR A 276 -27.30 9.63 31.51
C THR A 276 -26.19 10.16 30.61
N GLN A 277 -25.23 10.89 31.17
CA GLN A 277 -24.13 11.46 30.40
C GLN A 277 -22.80 11.35 31.14
N TRP A 278 -21.79 10.94 30.39
CA TRP A 278 -20.41 10.85 30.85
C TRP A 278 -19.50 11.62 29.90
N ARG A 279 -18.46 12.23 30.47
CA ARG A 279 -17.36 12.81 29.73
C ARG A 279 -16.22 11.79 29.65
N ILE A 280 -15.75 11.56 28.43
CA ILE A 280 -14.61 10.72 28.11
C ILE A 280 -13.53 11.65 27.55
N SER A 281 -12.44 11.84 28.29
CA SER A 281 -11.27 12.54 27.78
C SER A 281 -10.31 11.52 27.19
N VAL A 282 -9.78 11.83 26.03
CA VAL A 282 -8.73 11.03 25.41
C VAL A 282 -7.38 11.68 25.65
N ALA A 283 -6.31 10.93 25.44
CA ALA A 283 -4.99 11.54 25.39
C ALA A 283 -5.03 12.68 24.37
N SER A 284 -4.84 13.93 24.83
CA SER A 284 -4.49 15.03 23.93
C SER A 284 -3.12 14.66 23.37
N THR A 285 -3.14 14.02 22.22
CA THR A 285 -1.97 13.33 21.72
C THR A 285 -0.96 14.35 21.23
N GLY A 286 -0.04 14.61 22.13
CA GLY A 286 1.12 15.48 22.04
C GLY A 286 1.94 15.23 23.29
N THR A 287 2.19 13.95 23.64
CA THR A 287 3.26 13.64 24.58
C THR A 287 4.57 13.95 23.87
N GLY A 288 5.09 15.16 24.05
CA GLY A 288 6.30 15.58 23.36
C GLY A 288 6.83 16.95 23.70
N PHE A 289 6.22 18.04 23.20
CA PHE A 289 6.92 19.33 23.14
C PHE A 289 5.98 20.55 23.20
N PRO A 290 6.44 21.71 23.70
CA PRO A 290 5.68 22.95 23.65
C PRO A 290 5.45 23.42 22.21
N LEU A 291 4.42 24.24 22.01
CA LEU A 291 3.94 24.92 20.78
C LEU A 291 4.98 25.47 19.77
N TYR A 292 6.28 25.44 20.08
CA TYR A 292 7.37 25.89 19.23
C TYR A 292 8.70 25.36 19.80
N GLN A 293 9.48 24.62 19.00
CA GLN A 293 10.83 24.20 19.37
C GLN A 293 11.82 24.60 18.28
N GLU A 294 12.85 25.36 18.65
CA GLU A 294 14.04 25.54 17.83
C GLU A 294 14.95 24.32 17.97
N LEU A 295 15.46 23.87 16.84
CA LEU A 295 16.05 22.55 16.68
C LEU A 295 17.58 22.69 16.46
N ASN A 296 18.37 21.73 16.95
CA ASN A 296 19.84 21.69 16.83
C ASN A 296 20.33 21.03 15.53
N GLN A 297 21.55 21.36 15.12
CA GLN A 297 22.09 21.17 13.76
C GLN A 297 22.31 19.73 13.25
N ARG A 298 22.07 18.65 14.00
CA ARG A 298 22.59 17.31 13.62
C ARG A 298 21.75 16.09 13.97
N VAL A 299 20.47 16.24 14.34
CA VAL A 299 19.63 15.08 14.68
C VAL A 299 18.28 15.14 13.96
N ALA A 300 17.80 14.01 13.40
CA ALA A 300 16.43 13.86 12.92
C ALA A 300 15.43 13.95 14.08
N TYR A 301 14.26 14.54 13.84
CA TYR A 301 13.31 14.85 14.90
C TYR A 301 12.13 13.87 14.91
N PRO A 302 11.95 13.05 15.97
CA PRO A 302 10.82 12.12 16.03
C PRO A 302 9.54 12.88 16.41
N ILE A 303 8.42 12.50 15.79
CA ILE A 303 7.08 13.03 16.07
C ILE A 303 6.03 11.92 15.97
N THR A 304 5.01 11.98 16.82
CA THR A 304 3.83 11.10 16.76
C THR A 304 2.59 11.91 16.37
N ILE A 305 1.84 11.42 15.40
CA ILE A 305 0.51 11.88 14.98
C ILE A 305 -0.47 10.75 15.34
N SER A 306 -1.72 11.06 15.60
CA SER A 306 -2.52 10.20 16.49
C SER A 306 -4.01 10.44 16.36
N GLY A 307 -4.38 11.30 15.42
CA GLY A 307 -5.75 11.57 15.04
C GLY A 307 -5.74 12.28 13.68
N PRO A 308 -6.81 12.13 12.89
CA PRO A 308 -6.88 12.62 11.51
C PRO A 308 -6.78 14.15 11.38
N ARG A 309 -6.81 14.88 12.50
CA ARG A 309 -6.73 16.35 12.55
C ARG A 309 -5.39 16.92 13.03
N ASN A 310 -4.48 16.07 13.51
CA ASN A 310 -3.17 16.52 13.97
C ASN A 310 -2.32 16.89 12.77
N ARG A 311 -1.68 18.06 12.82
CA ARG A 311 -0.88 18.58 11.69
C ARG A 311 0.54 18.77 12.13
N LEU A 312 1.46 18.26 11.34
CA LEU A 312 2.84 18.68 11.44
C LEU A 312 2.98 20.00 10.68
N VAL A 313 3.39 21.04 11.39
CA VAL A 313 3.79 22.33 10.85
C VAL A 313 5.30 22.44 10.99
N VAL A 314 5.96 22.77 9.90
CA VAL A 314 7.40 23.01 9.93
C VAL A 314 7.71 24.37 9.31
N GLY A 315 8.72 25.06 9.84
CA GLY A 315 9.18 26.32 9.28
C GLY A 315 10.69 26.37 9.19
N SER A 316 11.18 27.04 8.14
CA SER A 316 12.61 27.31 7.94
C SER A 316 12.82 28.67 7.26
N SER A 317 14.04 29.20 7.29
CA SER A 317 14.40 30.47 6.64
C SER A 317 15.09 30.32 5.28
N ALA A 318 15.45 29.11 4.83
CA ALA A 318 15.86 28.79 3.45
C ALA A 318 16.17 27.29 3.22
N SER A 319 15.35 26.35 3.73
CA SER A 319 15.68 24.91 3.68
C SER A 319 14.49 24.04 3.24
N ARG A 320 14.81 22.87 2.71
CA ARG A 320 13.84 21.81 2.39
C ARG A 320 13.52 21.03 3.66
N SER A 321 12.29 20.57 3.79
CA SER A 321 11.83 19.71 4.88
C SER A 321 11.36 18.37 4.34
N TYR A 322 11.65 17.31 5.08
CA TYR A 322 11.38 15.91 4.76
C TYR A 322 10.70 15.26 5.97
N VAL A 323 9.63 14.52 5.75
CA VAL A 323 8.89 13.78 6.78
C VAL A 323 8.90 12.30 6.43
N PHE A 324 9.24 11.45 7.40
CA PHE A 324 9.31 10.00 7.27
C PHE A 324 8.36 9.31 8.25
N ARG A 325 7.91 8.07 8.02
CA ARG A 325 7.33 7.22 9.08
C ARG A 325 8.43 6.73 10.03
N ARG A 326 8.04 6.34 11.24
CA ARG A 326 8.90 5.78 12.29
C ARG A 326 8.31 4.44 12.73
N ASP A 327 8.35 3.49 11.82
CA ASP A 327 7.95 2.08 11.99
C ASP A 327 9.14 1.18 12.41
N LYS A 328 10.40 1.61 12.19
CA LYS A 328 11.61 0.84 12.54
C LYS A 328 12.49 1.53 13.60
N GLU A 329 13.11 0.74 14.49
CA GLU A 329 14.04 1.24 15.53
C GLU A 329 15.38 1.77 14.95
N THR A 330 15.74 1.33 13.74
CA THR A 330 16.95 1.76 13.01
C THR A 330 16.68 1.78 11.50
N PHE A 331 17.05 2.88 10.85
CA PHE A 331 16.87 3.08 9.40
C PHE A 331 17.79 2.16 8.56
N ILE A 332 17.24 1.60 7.48
CA ILE A 332 18.01 1.03 6.37
C ILE A 332 18.37 2.19 5.44
N GLU A 333 19.66 2.36 5.14
CA GLU A 333 20.26 3.59 4.60
C GLU A 333 19.76 4.05 3.22
N GLN A 334 18.89 3.33 2.52
CA GLN A 334 18.72 3.55 1.08
C GLN A 334 17.31 3.35 0.51
N SER A 335 16.29 3.05 1.32
CA SER A 335 14.91 3.11 0.84
C SER A 335 14.36 4.50 1.11
N GLN A 336 14.04 5.25 0.05
CA GLN A 336 13.24 6.46 0.15
C GLN A 336 11.76 6.11 0.45
N SER A 337 11.51 4.99 1.15
CA SER A 337 10.22 4.35 1.36
C SER A 337 9.45 4.87 2.54
N ASP A 338 10.16 5.39 3.52
CA ASP A 338 9.49 5.89 4.72
C ASP A 338 9.04 7.33 4.48
N PHE A 339 9.38 7.92 3.32
CA PHE A 339 9.12 9.30 2.96
C PHE A 339 7.64 9.53 2.63
N ILE A 340 7.04 10.53 3.29
CA ILE A 340 5.60 10.80 3.18
C ILE A 340 5.38 12.15 2.50
N PHE A 341 6.20 13.16 2.81
CA PHE A 341 6.11 14.47 2.20
C PHE A 341 7.45 15.22 2.16
N ARG A 342 7.64 16.04 1.11
CA ARG A 342 8.72 17.05 0.98
C ARG A 342 8.12 18.39 0.64
N GLN A 343 8.56 19.43 1.34
CA GLN A 343 8.19 20.80 0.98
C GLN A 343 9.42 21.69 0.89
N ASN A 344 9.53 22.42 -0.22
CA ASN A 344 10.48 23.53 -0.35
C ASN A 344 9.91 24.74 0.39
N ILE A 345 10.56 25.16 1.46
CA ILE A 345 10.19 26.38 2.18
C ILE A 345 11.15 27.48 1.70
N ILE A 346 10.75 28.19 0.64
CA ILE A 346 11.55 29.26 0.05
C ILE A 346 10.96 30.60 0.51
N GLY A 347 11.61 31.25 1.48
CA GLY A 347 11.26 32.62 1.85
C GLY A 347 11.90 33.14 3.14
N THR A 348 11.34 34.19 3.72
CA THR A 348 12.03 35.14 4.63
C THR A 348 11.99 34.80 6.12
N GLY A 349 11.91 33.51 6.47
CA GLY A 349 11.92 33.03 7.86
C GLY A 349 10.57 33.06 8.59
N ARG A 350 9.44 33.07 7.86
CA ARG A 350 8.08 32.89 8.43
C ARG A 350 7.19 31.94 7.62
N ASP A 351 7.72 31.31 6.59
CA ASP A 351 6.94 30.46 5.70
C ASP A 351 6.73 29.09 6.36
N ARG A 352 5.47 28.62 6.32
CA ARG A 352 5.01 27.41 7.00
C ARG A 352 4.67 26.34 5.97
N ALA A 353 5.21 25.15 6.18
CA ALA A 353 4.81 23.93 5.52
C ALA A 353 3.83 23.18 6.43
N TYR A 354 2.74 22.67 5.85
CA TYR A 354 1.70 21.93 6.57
C TYR A 354 1.60 20.53 5.99
N TYR A 355 1.72 19.53 6.85
CA TYR A 355 1.56 18.14 6.45
C TYR A 355 0.30 17.56 7.09
N PRO A 356 -0.70 17.17 6.29
CA PRO A 356 -1.79 16.32 6.74
C PRO A 356 -1.21 14.91 6.90
N LEU A 357 -1.05 14.47 8.14
CA LEU A 357 -0.52 13.15 8.44
C LEU A 357 -1.65 12.32 9.06
N SER A 358 -1.76 11.06 8.64
CA SER A 358 -2.58 10.08 9.35
C SER A 358 -2.07 9.89 10.79
N ALA A 359 -2.80 9.16 11.62
CA ALA A 359 -2.21 8.66 12.86
C ALA A 359 -1.00 7.75 12.54
N GLY A 360 0.10 7.89 13.28
CA GLY A 360 1.35 7.17 13.08
C GLY A 360 2.55 7.83 13.79
N ASP A 361 3.69 7.16 13.80
CA ASP A 361 4.97 7.73 14.23
C ASP A 361 5.78 8.18 13.01
N TYR A 362 6.57 9.25 13.17
CA TYR A 362 7.24 9.94 12.07
C TYR A 362 8.60 10.52 12.47
N TRP A 363 9.46 10.80 11.49
CA TRP A 363 10.68 11.60 11.62
C TRP A 363 10.61 12.86 10.75
N VAL A 364 11.25 13.96 11.19
CA VAL A 364 11.36 15.21 10.44
C VAL A 364 12.83 15.60 10.27
N VAL A 365 13.24 15.89 9.04
CA VAL A 365 14.60 16.27 8.67
C VAL A 365 14.58 17.51 7.79
N PHE A 366 15.60 18.37 7.90
CA PHE A 366 15.79 19.53 7.04
C PHE A 366 17.10 19.41 6.23
N SER A 367 17.13 19.98 5.02
CA SER A 367 18.32 19.99 4.15
C SER A 367 18.42 21.30 3.35
N ASP A 368 19.64 21.72 3.03
CA ASP A 368 19.85 22.72 1.98
C ASP A 368 19.94 22.03 0.60
N GLU A 369 19.83 22.78 -0.49
CA GLU A 369 19.73 22.20 -1.83
C GLU A 369 20.87 21.21 -2.15
N GLY A 370 20.55 19.91 -2.26
CA GLY A 370 21.58 18.91 -2.60
C GLY A 370 21.29 17.44 -2.34
N GLY A 371 20.21 17.10 -1.64
CA GLY A 371 19.90 15.70 -1.27
C GLY A 371 20.22 15.44 0.21
N LEU A 372 19.64 14.37 0.74
CA LEU A 372 19.99 13.85 2.07
C LEU A 372 21.41 13.28 1.95
N ASP A 373 22.32 13.68 2.84
CA ASP A 373 23.64 13.06 2.92
C ASP A 373 23.51 11.66 3.53
N THR A 374 24.46 10.81 3.22
CA THR A 374 24.56 9.35 3.49
C THR A 374 24.41 8.92 4.97
N ASP A 375 24.38 9.87 5.91
CA ASP A 375 24.14 9.63 7.33
C ASP A 375 22.70 10.03 7.72
N LEU A 376 21.73 9.12 7.52
CA LEU A 376 20.33 9.33 7.96
C LEU A 376 20.27 9.44 9.49
N GLY A 377 19.76 10.58 9.94
CA GLY A 377 19.79 10.98 11.34
C GLY A 377 20.35 12.38 11.54
N SER A 378 20.90 13.07 10.53
CA SER A 378 21.42 14.43 10.67
C SER A 378 20.70 15.45 9.76
N ASN A 379 20.35 16.61 10.32
CA ASN A 379 19.95 17.77 9.55
C ASN A 379 21.16 18.29 8.75
N THR A 380 21.01 18.54 7.44
CA THR A 380 22.09 19.04 6.57
C THR A 380 21.88 20.49 6.14
N ALA A 381 20.86 21.16 6.68
CA ALA A 381 20.64 22.58 6.47
C ALA A 381 21.76 23.42 7.13
N THR A 382 22.24 24.44 6.40
CA THR A 382 23.27 25.39 6.86
C THR A 382 22.69 26.58 7.62
N THR A 383 21.36 26.67 7.75
CA THR A 383 20.66 27.73 8.49
C THR A 383 20.19 27.25 9.86
N ASP A 384 20.31 28.11 10.89
CA ASP A 384 20.02 27.77 12.30
C ASP A 384 18.56 28.03 12.72
N GLN A 385 17.65 28.27 11.77
CA GLN A 385 16.28 28.72 12.07
C GLN A 385 15.24 27.75 11.49
N PHE A 386 15.25 26.52 11.99
CA PHE A 386 14.22 25.52 11.73
C PHE A 386 13.44 25.22 13.01
N TRP A 387 12.13 25.07 12.86
CA TRP A 387 11.22 24.73 13.95
C TRP A 387 10.15 23.76 13.48
N VAL A 388 9.70 22.93 14.42
CA VAL A 388 8.58 22.02 14.27
C VAL A 388 7.51 22.40 15.28
N GLU A 389 6.26 22.42 14.85
CA GLU A 389 5.07 22.61 15.67
C GLU A 389 4.10 21.49 15.29
N ILE A 390 3.57 20.79 16.29
CA ILE A 390 2.38 19.98 16.10
C ILE A 390 1.22 20.93 16.37
N ASP A 391 0.43 21.25 15.35
CA ASP A 391 -0.83 21.95 15.53
C ASP A 391 -1.79 20.96 16.20
N THR A 392 -1.64 20.76 17.51
CA THR A 392 -2.45 19.87 18.34
C THR A 392 -3.78 20.55 18.61
N ILE A 393 -4.66 20.53 17.61
CA ILE A 393 -6.07 20.92 17.77
C ILE A 393 -6.87 19.77 18.41
N GLY A 394 -6.22 18.72 18.92
CA GLY A 394 -6.86 17.48 19.37
C GLY A 394 -7.47 16.67 18.23
N PRO A 395 -7.88 15.41 18.46
CA PRO A 395 -8.44 14.54 17.41
C PRO A 395 -9.70 15.11 16.76
N TRP A 396 -10.45 15.99 17.45
CA TRP A 396 -11.74 16.49 16.98
C TRP A 396 -11.80 18.02 16.86
N ARG A 397 -12.72 18.52 16.03
CA ARG A 397 -13.17 19.92 16.13
C ARG A 397 -14.20 20.01 17.24
N GLU A 398 -14.18 21.07 18.04
CA GLU A 398 -15.26 21.30 19.01
C GLU A 398 -16.64 21.32 18.34
N THR A 399 -17.64 20.82 19.07
CA THR A 399 -19.03 20.85 18.65
C THR A 399 -19.49 22.27 18.38
N ASP A 400 -20.09 22.47 17.20
CA ASP A 400 -20.85 23.66 16.87
C ASP A 400 -22.15 23.24 16.18
N LEU A 401 -23.23 23.19 16.97
CA LEU A 401 -24.55 22.74 16.53
C LEU A 401 -25.13 23.58 15.39
N LYS A 402 -24.80 24.88 15.32
CA LYS A 402 -25.28 25.73 14.22
C LYS A 402 -24.61 25.38 12.89
N ARG A 403 -23.44 24.75 12.99
CA ARG A 403 -22.51 24.52 11.89
C ARG A 403 -22.33 23.05 11.55
N ASP A 404 -22.97 22.16 12.31
CA ASP A 404 -22.73 20.71 12.35
C ASP A 404 -21.24 20.33 12.30
N ARG A 405 -20.41 21.12 13.00
CA ARG A 405 -18.97 20.84 13.18
C ARG A 405 -18.77 20.09 14.50
N GLY A 406 -17.72 19.29 14.55
CA GLY A 406 -17.48 18.32 15.63
C GLY A 406 -18.03 16.94 15.29
N VAL A 407 -17.98 16.00 16.22
CA VAL A 407 -18.36 14.59 15.99
C VAL A 407 -19.70 14.23 16.64
N GLN A 408 -20.47 15.24 17.07
CA GLN A 408 -21.78 15.04 17.66
C GLN A 408 -22.73 14.22 16.77
N GLY A 409 -23.47 13.34 17.44
CA GLY A 409 -24.45 12.44 16.89
C GLY A 409 -23.90 11.31 16.02
N LEU A 410 -22.58 11.11 15.99
CA LEU A 410 -21.96 9.83 15.64
C LEU A 410 -21.99 8.88 16.85
N TYR A 411 -21.61 7.62 16.63
CA TYR A 411 -21.48 6.61 17.68
C TYR A 411 -20.01 6.29 17.93
N VAL A 412 -19.71 5.87 19.15
CA VAL A 412 -18.39 5.47 19.59
C VAL A 412 -18.48 4.19 20.40
N ASP A 413 -17.57 3.27 20.15
CA ASP A 413 -17.25 2.16 21.04
C ASP A 413 -16.13 2.61 21.99
N LEU A 414 -16.32 2.38 23.28
CA LEU A 414 -15.33 2.76 24.30
C LEU A 414 -14.35 1.61 24.60
N ASP A 415 -14.48 0.48 23.91
CA ASP A 415 -13.54 -0.64 23.95
C ASP A 415 -13.34 -1.25 22.56
N ALA A 416 -12.37 -0.72 21.83
CA ALA A 416 -12.00 -1.18 20.50
C ALA A 416 -11.45 -2.62 20.47
N SER A 417 -11.21 -3.28 21.62
CA SER A 417 -10.74 -4.67 21.64
C SER A 417 -11.86 -5.70 21.39
N THR A 418 -13.11 -5.27 21.34
CA THR A 418 -14.27 -6.15 21.10
C THR A 418 -15.21 -5.56 20.06
N ASP A 419 -15.97 -6.41 19.36
CA ASP A 419 -16.92 -5.99 18.32
C ASP A 419 -18.38 -5.94 18.81
N GLU A 420 -18.66 -6.35 20.06
CA GLU A 420 -20.03 -6.63 20.55
C GLU A 420 -20.78 -5.43 21.17
N GLY A 421 -20.12 -4.26 21.27
CA GLY A 421 -20.68 -3.07 21.92
C GLY A 421 -20.78 -3.20 23.45
N PRO A 422 -21.48 -2.28 24.14
CA PRO A 422 -22.45 -1.31 23.62
C PRO A 422 -21.81 -0.08 22.95
N PHE A 423 -22.49 0.46 21.94
CA PHE A 423 -22.10 1.69 21.24
C PHE A 423 -22.83 2.91 21.80
N TYR A 424 -22.10 3.97 22.10
CA TYR A 424 -22.63 5.17 22.73
C TYR A 424 -22.74 6.33 21.75
N ARG A 425 -23.86 7.05 21.81
CA ARG A 425 -24.06 8.23 20.98
C ARG A 425 -23.32 9.43 21.55
N ILE A 426 -22.56 10.13 20.72
CA ILE A 426 -21.88 11.37 21.09
C ILE A 426 -22.91 12.53 21.09
N VAL A 427 -22.99 13.27 22.20
CA VAL A 427 -23.83 14.46 22.35
C VAL A 427 -23.08 15.71 21.91
N GLU A 428 -21.85 15.83 22.38
CA GLU A 428 -21.00 17.01 22.24
C GLU A 428 -19.54 16.55 22.38
N ASN A 429 -18.62 17.34 21.86
CA ASN A 429 -17.20 17.10 22.01
C ASN A 429 -16.41 18.42 22.09
N THR A 430 -15.31 18.41 22.82
CA THR A 430 -14.23 19.39 22.69
C THR A 430 -13.20 18.89 21.68
N THR A 431 -12.02 19.52 21.64
CA THR A 431 -10.89 19.04 20.85
C THR A 431 -10.40 17.64 21.25
N ASP A 432 -10.60 17.26 22.51
CA ASP A 432 -9.96 16.14 23.21
C ASP A 432 -10.88 15.40 24.20
N SER A 433 -12.18 15.73 24.22
CA SER A 433 -13.16 14.99 25.02
C SER A 433 -14.49 14.83 24.30
N LEU A 434 -15.19 13.73 24.60
CA LEU A 434 -16.55 13.42 24.17
C LEU A 434 -17.49 13.46 25.38
N ILE A 435 -18.71 13.94 25.17
CA ILE A 435 -19.84 13.68 26.06
C ILE A 435 -20.72 12.64 25.38
N VAL A 436 -20.93 11.50 26.02
CA VAL A 436 -21.70 10.37 25.48
C VAL A 436 -23.00 10.14 26.25
N GLU A 437 -24.05 9.65 25.58
CA GLU A 437 -25.31 9.23 26.21
C GLU A 437 -25.20 7.77 26.68
N VAL A 438 -25.56 7.51 27.94
CA VAL A 438 -25.57 6.18 28.57
C VAL A 438 -26.92 5.87 29.21
N LEU A 439 -27.16 4.60 29.57
CA LEU A 439 -28.32 4.24 30.39
C LEU A 439 -28.14 4.73 31.85
N PRO A 440 -29.24 5.01 32.58
CA PRO A 440 -29.16 5.61 33.92
C PRO A 440 -28.32 4.86 34.98
N ASP A 441 -28.10 3.56 34.78
CA ASP A 441 -27.36 2.69 35.71
C ASP A 441 -25.97 2.27 35.16
N ASP A 442 -25.55 2.80 34.00
CA ASP A 442 -24.25 2.50 33.40
C ASP A 442 -23.11 3.22 34.14
N ASP A 443 -22.05 2.48 34.44
CA ASP A 443 -20.80 2.97 35.02
C ASP A 443 -19.64 2.76 34.05
N LEU A 444 -19.07 3.85 33.54
CA LEU A 444 -17.99 3.80 32.56
C LEU A 444 -16.60 3.78 33.19
N ASN A 445 -16.45 3.71 34.52
CA ASN A 445 -15.11 3.71 35.13
C ASN A 445 -14.21 2.54 34.65
N SER A 446 -14.78 1.44 34.14
CA SER A 446 -14.03 0.29 33.64
C SER A 446 -13.35 0.50 32.28
N VAL A 447 -13.77 1.51 31.50
CA VAL A 447 -13.19 1.77 30.17
C VAL A 447 -11.92 2.63 30.22
N LEU A 448 -11.49 3.03 31.41
CA LEU A 448 -10.27 3.82 31.58
C LEU A 448 -9.05 3.03 31.08
N ASN A 449 -8.25 3.64 30.21
CA ASN A 449 -7.12 3.04 29.47
C ASN A 449 -7.50 2.05 28.35
N ASN A 450 -8.78 1.91 28.02
CA ASN A 450 -9.17 1.27 26.77
C ASN A 450 -8.95 2.24 25.60
N ASP A 451 -8.81 1.69 24.39
CA ASP A 451 -8.92 2.46 23.16
C ASP A 451 -10.40 2.62 22.79
N LEU A 452 -10.84 3.85 22.55
CA LEU A 452 -12.11 4.11 21.89
C LEU A 452 -11.96 4.05 20.37
N ILE A 453 -13.05 3.77 19.66
CA ILE A 453 -13.14 3.83 18.20
C ILE A 453 -14.52 4.33 17.75
N GLY A 454 -14.58 5.15 16.70
CA GLY A 454 -15.86 5.54 16.09
C GLY A 454 -16.58 4.38 15.41
N VAL A 455 -17.90 4.45 15.34
CA VAL A 455 -18.73 3.36 14.80
C VAL A 455 -19.75 3.87 13.79
N HIS A 456 -19.80 3.17 12.65
CA HIS A 456 -20.83 3.27 11.62
C HIS A 456 -21.56 1.94 11.51
N GLN A 457 -22.85 1.95 11.87
CA GLN A 457 -23.71 0.79 11.75
C GLN A 457 -24.66 0.97 10.55
N LEU A 458 -24.62 0.03 9.61
CA LEU A 458 -25.41 0.05 8.38
C LEU A 458 -26.07 -1.31 8.16
N ALA A 459 -27.27 -1.32 7.59
CA ALA A 459 -27.88 -2.54 7.10
C ALA A 459 -27.20 -3.01 5.80
N SER A 460 -26.86 -2.08 4.91
CA SER A 460 -25.99 -2.37 3.77
C SER A 460 -25.18 -1.18 3.28
N LEU A 461 -24.10 -1.48 2.57
CA LEU A 461 -23.19 -0.52 1.96
C LEU A 461 -22.90 -0.88 0.49
N GLN A 462 -23.21 0.04 -0.42
CA GLN A 462 -22.85 -0.05 -1.83
C GLN A 462 -21.84 1.04 -2.18
N VAL A 463 -20.67 0.64 -2.66
CA VAL A 463 -19.63 1.56 -3.14
C VAL A 463 -19.26 1.18 -4.57
N LYS A 464 -19.53 2.07 -5.54
CA LYS A 464 -19.51 1.72 -6.97
C LYS A 464 -18.83 2.76 -7.87
N GLY A 465 -18.37 2.28 -9.03
CA GLY A 465 -18.17 3.12 -10.21
C GLY A 465 -17.01 4.10 -10.10
N GLY A 466 -15.91 3.72 -9.46
CA GLY A 466 -14.71 4.53 -9.27
C GLY A 466 -14.73 5.39 -8.00
N ALA A 467 -15.76 5.29 -7.15
CA ALA A 467 -15.79 5.97 -5.87
C ALA A 467 -14.63 5.50 -4.96
N SER A 468 -14.00 6.43 -4.22
CA SER A 468 -12.98 6.12 -3.22
C SER A 468 -13.44 6.67 -1.87
N VAL A 469 -13.88 5.78 -0.98
CA VAL A 469 -14.56 6.12 0.29
C VAL A 469 -13.60 5.94 1.45
N ASP A 470 -13.59 6.92 2.35
CA ASP A 470 -12.71 6.95 3.52
C ASP A 470 -13.55 7.14 4.79
N PHE A 471 -13.59 6.12 5.66
CA PHE A 471 -14.27 6.18 6.96
C PHE A 471 -13.38 6.75 8.09
N GLY A 472 -12.19 7.26 7.77
CA GLY A 472 -11.34 8.00 8.68
C GLY A 472 -10.90 7.22 9.92
N GLY A 473 -10.82 5.89 9.80
CA GLY A 473 -10.43 4.96 10.86
C GLY A 473 -11.58 4.48 11.75
N ASP A 474 -12.84 4.81 11.43
CA ASP A 474 -13.99 4.29 12.18
C ASP A 474 -14.30 2.83 11.78
N ARG A 475 -14.92 2.13 12.73
CA ARG A 475 -15.44 0.77 12.53
C ARG A 475 -16.72 0.79 11.74
N LEU A 476 -16.81 -0.06 10.72
CA LEU A 476 -18.01 -0.31 9.93
C LEU A 476 -18.61 -1.67 10.34
N ILE A 477 -19.86 -1.63 10.77
CA ILE A 477 -20.66 -2.79 11.16
C ILE A 477 -21.81 -2.94 10.15
N LEU A 478 -21.91 -4.12 9.54
CA LEU A 478 -23.01 -4.49 8.66
C LEU A 478 -23.99 -5.40 9.40
N ASP A 479 -25.17 -4.88 9.76
CA ASP A 479 -26.16 -5.58 10.60
C ASP A 479 -26.85 -6.74 9.89
N ASP A 480 -26.93 -6.71 8.56
CA ASP A 480 -27.72 -7.65 7.79
C ASP A 480 -26.90 -8.25 6.65
N VAL A 481 -25.91 -9.06 7.03
CA VAL A 481 -25.17 -9.97 6.14
C VAL A 481 -26.13 -10.93 5.40
N ILE A 482 -27.41 -11.03 5.81
CA ILE A 482 -28.44 -11.87 5.18
C ILE A 482 -29.81 -11.15 5.16
N SER A 483 -29.92 -9.99 4.48
CA SER A 483 -31.22 -9.30 4.42
C SER A 483 -32.21 -10.01 3.49
N ARG A 484 -33.45 -10.11 3.98
CA ARG A 484 -34.60 -10.86 3.45
C ARG A 484 -35.26 -10.24 2.21
N LEU A 485 -34.60 -9.32 1.53
CA LEU A 485 -35.08 -8.70 0.30
C LEU A 485 -34.29 -9.31 -0.85
N SER A 486 -34.97 -10.00 -1.76
CA SER A 486 -34.36 -10.60 -2.97
C SER A 486 -34.07 -9.54 -4.04
N ASP A 487 -33.63 -8.36 -3.63
CA ASP A 487 -33.44 -7.19 -4.47
C ASP A 487 -31.96 -6.80 -4.49
N ASP A 488 -31.39 -6.68 -5.68
CA ASP A 488 -29.98 -6.36 -5.90
C ASP A 488 -29.63 -4.95 -5.33
N ASP A 489 -30.64 -4.10 -5.12
CA ASP A 489 -30.50 -2.76 -4.53
C ASP A 489 -30.20 -2.76 -3.01
N VAL A 490 -30.21 -3.93 -2.35
CA VAL A 490 -30.05 -4.01 -0.88
C VAL A 490 -28.77 -4.74 -0.46
N GLN A 491 -28.11 -5.48 -1.35
CA GLN A 491 -26.88 -6.19 -1.01
C GLN A 491 -25.70 -5.22 -0.84
N SER A 492 -24.87 -5.48 0.18
CA SER A 492 -23.60 -4.78 0.34
C SER A 492 -22.64 -5.22 -0.75
N VAL A 493 -21.99 -4.28 -1.42
CA VAL A 493 -21.08 -4.56 -2.53
C VAL A 493 -20.07 -3.43 -2.70
N VAL A 494 -18.84 -3.79 -3.03
CA VAL A 494 -17.83 -2.87 -3.56
C VAL A 494 -17.51 -3.31 -4.99
N GLU A 495 -17.71 -2.42 -5.95
CA GLU A 495 -17.63 -2.74 -7.39
C GLU A 495 -16.92 -1.59 -8.11
N ASP A 496 -15.77 -1.89 -8.70
CA ASP A 496 -14.89 -0.93 -9.39
C ASP A 496 -14.60 0.31 -8.54
N ALA A 497 -14.47 0.14 -7.22
CA ALA A 497 -14.40 1.22 -6.24
C ALA A 497 -13.44 0.89 -5.10
N GLU A 498 -13.12 1.87 -4.26
CA GLU A 498 -12.19 1.71 -3.14
C GLU A 498 -12.86 2.01 -1.79
N LEU A 499 -12.56 1.18 -0.79
CA LEU A 499 -12.83 1.41 0.62
C LEU A 499 -11.50 1.56 1.36
N ARG A 500 -11.29 2.67 2.04
CA ARG A 500 -10.02 3.02 2.71
C ARG A 500 -10.25 3.37 4.18
N ASN A 501 -9.22 3.19 5.01
CA ASN A 501 -9.20 3.57 6.42
C ASN A 501 -10.50 3.17 7.15
N THR A 502 -10.91 1.91 6.99
CA THR A 502 -12.15 1.39 7.56
C THR A 502 -11.82 0.13 8.33
N GLU A 503 -12.18 0.08 9.60
CA GLU A 503 -12.08 -1.16 10.38
C GLU A 503 -13.35 -1.97 10.15
N LEU A 504 -13.23 -3.19 9.64
CA LEU A 504 -14.38 -4.09 9.50
C LEU A 504 -14.48 -5.00 10.72
N THR A 505 -15.69 -5.19 11.25
CA THR A 505 -15.94 -6.30 12.17
C THR A 505 -15.69 -7.63 11.49
N ARG A 506 -15.54 -8.69 12.28
CA ARG A 506 -15.34 -10.04 11.74
C ARG A 506 -16.41 -10.46 10.73
N GLU A 507 -17.69 -10.29 11.07
CA GLU A 507 -18.81 -10.65 10.18
C GLU A 507 -18.80 -9.82 8.87
N SER A 508 -18.49 -8.52 8.95
CA SER A 508 -18.39 -7.66 7.78
C SER A 508 -17.24 -8.07 6.86
N MET A 509 -16.09 -8.43 7.44
CA MET A 509 -14.92 -8.90 6.69
C MET A 509 -15.21 -10.24 6.01
N ASP A 510 -15.81 -11.21 6.70
CA ASP A 510 -16.19 -12.50 6.11
C ASP A 510 -17.17 -12.34 4.94
N TYR A 511 -18.13 -11.42 5.09
CA TYR A 511 -19.05 -11.09 4.03
C TYR A 511 -18.32 -10.54 2.80
N PHE A 512 -17.48 -9.51 2.96
CA PHE A 512 -16.79 -8.92 1.81
C PHE A 512 -15.73 -9.84 1.22
N ALA A 513 -15.06 -10.67 2.03
CA ALA A 513 -14.14 -11.69 1.56
C ALA A 513 -14.82 -12.74 0.66
N SER A 514 -16.15 -12.82 0.68
CA SER A 514 -16.94 -13.73 -0.18
C SER A 514 -17.79 -13.03 -1.23
N ASN A 515 -18.12 -11.75 -1.07
CA ASN A 515 -19.10 -11.04 -1.90
C ASN A 515 -18.53 -9.78 -2.58
N ASN A 516 -17.26 -9.45 -2.38
CA ASN A 516 -16.63 -8.38 -3.16
C ASN A 516 -16.58 -8.75 -4.64
N GLN A 517 -16.95 -7.82 -5.52
CA GLN A 517 -17.01 -8.09 -6.97
C GLN A 517 -15.72 -7.68 -7.67
N SER A 518 -15.37 -6.40 -7.55
CA SER A 518 -14.14 -5.83 -8.12
C SER A 518 -13.60 -4.66 -7.30
N GLY A 519 -14.16 -4.45 -6.10
CA GLY A 519 -13.74 -3.41 -5.18
C GLY A 519 -12.33 -3.63 -4.63
N ARG A 520 -11.70 -2.57 -4.15
CA ARG A 520 -10.43 -2.63 -3.43
C ARG A 520 -10.58 -2.13 -1.99
N PHE A 521 -10.13 -2.91 -1.03
CA PHE A 521 -10.09 -2.60 0.40
C PHE A 521 -8.64 -2.28 0.77
N TYR A 522 -8.40 -1.10 1.30
CA TYR A 522 -7.08 -0.65 1.71
C TYR A 522 -7.02 -0.50 3.23
N TYR A 523 -6.34 -1.44 3.89
CA TYR A 523 -5.99 -1.39 5.31
C TYR A 523 -4.59 -0.78 5.47
N GLU A 524 -4.47 0.50 5.11
CA GLU A 524 -3.24 1.29 5.22
C GLU A 524 -3.14 1.92 6.63
N ASN A 525 -1.92 2.13 7.15
CA ASN A 525 -1.59 2.66 8.49
C ASN A 525 -1.69 1.67 9.67
N MET A 526 -1.81 0.37 9.40
CA MET A 526 -1.57 -0.65 10.43
C MET A 526 -0.05 -0.82 10.52
N THR A 527 0.56 -0.75 11.70
CA THR A 527 2.01 -0.98 11.89
C THR A 527 2.26 -2.41 12.35
N GLU A 528 3.50 -2.91 12.31
CA GLU A 528 3.85 -4.23 12.90
C GLU A 528 3.37 -4.39 14.36
N ILE A 529 3.23 -3.27 15.09
CA ILE A 529 2.80 -3.25 16.50
C ILE A 529 1.27 -3.37 16.60
N ASN A 530 0.54 -2.88 15.60
CA ASN A 530 -0.92 -2.94 15.53
C ASN A 530 -1.35 -3.51 14.16
N PRO A 531 -1.02 -4.77 13.82
CA PRO A 531 -1.48 -5.38 12.58
C PRO A 531 -2.99 -5.60 12.64
N LEU A 532 -3.64 -5.80 11.48
CA LEU A 532 -5.00 -6.33 11.49
C LEU A 532 -4.93 -7.77 12.01
N VAL A 533 -5.46 -8.00 13.21
CA VAL A 533 -5.49 -9.33 13.84
C VAL A 533 -6.84 -9.99 13.59
N VAL A 534 -6.79 -11.18 13.01
CA VAL A 534 -7.95 -12.03 12.74
C VAL A 534 -7.85 -13.25 13.64
N ASP A 535 -8.67 -13.32 14.69
CA ASP A 535 -8.51 -14.32 15.76
C ASP A 535 -8.98 -15.75 15.41
N GLU A 536 -9.67 -15.91 14.29
CA GLU A 536 -10.27 -17.17 13.84
C GLU A 536 -9.92 -17.46 12.38
N PRO A 537 -10.02 -18.72 11.91
CA PRO A 537 -9.76 -19.03 10.51
C PRO A 537 -10.58 -18.18 9.53
N ILE A 538 -10.00 -17.79 8.40
CA ILE A 538 -10.62 -16.89 7.42
C ILE A 538 -10.52 -17.45 5.99
N VAL A 539 -11.55 -17.18 5.18
CA VAL A 539 -11.60 -17.61 3.78
C VAL A 539 -11.82 -16.40 2.87
N PHE A 540 -10.93 -16.21 1.89
CA PHE A 540 -11.08 -15.22 0.82
C PHE A 540 -11.49 -15.91 -0.48
N ASN A 541 -12.70 -15.63 -0.95
CA ASN A 541 -13.25 -16.08 -2.24
C ASN A 541 -13.39 -14.94 -3.27
N SER A 542 -12.89 -13.75 -2.94
CA SER A 542 -12.97 -12.56 -3.79
C SER A 542 -11.66 -11.76 -3.74
N ASN A 543 -11.36 -11.08 -4.83
CA ASN A 543 -10.16 -10.24 -4.98
C ASN A 543 -10.25 -8.95 -4.18
N GLY A 544 -9.16 -8.18 -4.17
CA GLY A 544 -9.19 -6.75 -3.89
C GLY A 544 -8.86 -6.36 -2.46
N PHE A 545 -8.23 -7.23 -1.68
CA PHE A 545 -7.76 -6.86 -0.36
C PHE A 545 -6.30 -6.41 -0.44
N SER A 546 -6.00 -5.24 0.11
CA SER A 546 -4.65 -4.68 0.25
C SER A 546 -4.35 -4.39 1.72
N PHE A 547 -3.28 -4.99 2.25
CA PHE A 547 -2.87 -4.87 3.66
C PHE A 547 -1.45 -4.31 3.78
N GLU A 548 -1.19 -3.53 4.83
CA GLU A 548 0.18 -3.22 5.25
C GLU A 548 0.78 -4.41 6.02
N HIS A 549 0.11 -4.81 7.10
CA HIS A 549 0.36 -6.05 7.83
C HIS A 549 -0.94 -6.82 8.10
N LEU A 550 -0.91 -8.14 7.91
CA LEU A 550 -2.01 -9.04 8.24
C LEU A 550 -1.55 -10.13 9.21
N GLN A 551 -2.25 -10.30 10.32
CA GLN A 551 -2.06 -11.41 11.26
C GLN A 551 -3.33 -12.26 11.37
N VAL A 552 -3.22 -13.56 11.17
CA VAL A 552 -4.31 -14.53 11.34
C VAL A 552 -3.92 -15.53 12.43
N ASN A 553 -4.61 -15.47 13.58
CA ASN A 553 -4.43 -16.42 14.70
C ASN A 553 -5.21 -17.73 14.46
N GLY A 554 -5.15 -18.24 13.24
CA GLY A 554 -5.77 -19.47 12.77
C GLY A 554 -5.28 -19.83 11.38
N SER A 555 -6.05 -20.63 10.65
CA SER A 555 -5.75 -20.94 9.24
C SER A 555 -6.35 -19.91 8.29
N MET A 556 -5.73 -19.72 7.14
CA MET A 556 -6.19 -18.82 6.09
C MET A 556 -6.32 -19.59 4.77
N ASP A 557 -7.48 -19.51 4.14
CA ASP A 557 -7.73 -20.12 2.84
C ASP A 557 -8.06 -19.05 1.81
N MET A 558 -7.42 -19.11 0.65
CA MET A 558 -7.71 -18.28 -0.51
C MET A 558 -8.20 -19.15 -1.66
N ASN A 559 -9.24 -18.71 -2.36
CA ASN A 559 -9.88 -19.46 -3.43
C ASN A 559 -10.27 -18.51 -4.57
N SER A 560 -9.51 -18.56 -5.67
CA SER A 560 -9.62 -17.60 -6.78
C SER A 560 -9.56 -16.14 -6.32
N ALA A 561 -8.76 -15.87 -5.29
CA ALA A 561 -8.62 -14.56 -4.66
C ALA A 561 -7.22 -13.97 -4.89
N GLU A 562 -7.15 -12.66 -5.10
CA GLU A 562 -5.92 -11.87 -5.18
C GLU A 562 -5.82 -10.92 -3.98
N MET A 563 -4.66 -10.94 -3.31
CA MET A 563 -4.31 -10.12 -2.18
C MET A 563 -2.98 -9.41 -2.41
N GLU A 564 -2.96 -8.10 -2.17
CA GLU A 564 -1.74 -7.28 -2.19
C GLU A 564 -1.29 -7.01 -0.75
N VAL A 565 0.00 -7.20 -0.44
CA VAL A 565 0.55 -6.91 0.89
C VAL A 565 1.81 -6.09 0.78
N ARG A 566 1.94 -5.04 1.60
CA ARG A 566 3.09 -4.12 1.53
C ARG A 566 4.30 -4.61 2.29
N GLU A 567 4.09 -5.26 3.42
CA GLU A 567 5.19 -5.68 4.30
C GLU A 567 5.07 -7.15 4.71
N SER A 568 4.06 -7.52 5.52
CA SER A 568 4.07 -8.85 6.15
C SER A 568 2.72 -9.53 6.28
N ILE A 569 2.72 -10.85 6.16
CA ILE A 569 1.62 -11.74 6.55
C ILE A 569 2.11 -12.73 7.58
N THR A 570 1.38 -12.88 8.69
CA THR A 570 1.61 -13.94 9.67
C THR A 570 0.35 -14.78 9.86
N VAL A 571 0.43 -16.07 9.53
CA VAL A 571 -0.64 -17.05 9.74
C VAL A 571 -0.15 -18.07 10.75
N THR A 572 -0.81 -18.18 11.92
CA THR A 572 -0.36 -19.13 12.96
C THR A 572 -0.73 -20.59 12.66
N GLY A 573 -1.79 -20.81 11.86
CA GLY A 573 -2.21 -22.11 11.35
C GLY A 573 -1.69 -22.38 9.93
N ASP A 574 -2.51 -23.06 9.13
CA ASP A 574 -2.20 -23.38 7.74
C ASP A 574 -2.59 -22.22 6.80
N LEU A 575 -1.86 -22.06 5.69
CA LEU A 575 -2.20 -21.13 4.61
C LEU A 575 -2.39 -21.91 3.31
N THR A 576 -3.60 -21.90 2.74
CA THR A 576 -3.92 -22.61 1.49
C THR A 576 -4.31 -21.64 0.39
N LEU A 577 -3.62 -21.68 -0.76
CA LEU A 577 -3.98 -20.93 -1.96
C LEU A 577 -4.53 -21.91 -3.02
N ASN A 578 -5.80 -21.73 -3.40
CA ASN A 578 -6.51 -22.59 -4.34
C ASN A 578 -7.00 -21.82 -5.58
N ASN A 579 -7.28 -22.55 -6.66
CA ASN A 579 -7.99 -22.05 -7.85
C ASN A 579 -7.42 -20.76 -8.44
N GLY A 580 -6.08 -20.68 -8.52
CA GLY A 580 -5.38 -19.54 -9.11
C GLY A 580 -5.26 -18.33 -8.17
N SER A 581 -5.38 -18.55 -6.85
CA SER A 581 -5.20 -17.47 -5.87
C SER A 581 -3.79 -16.91 -5.91
N VAL A 582 -3.67 -15.61 -5.59
CA VAL A 582 -2.44 -14.83 -5.69
C VAL A 582 -2.22 -14.01 -4.43
N ILE A 583 -1.03 -14.11 -3.85
CA ILE A 583 -0.53 -13.10 -2.92
C ILE A 583 0.63 -12.38 -3.61
N THR A 584 0.57 -11.06 -3.64
CA THR A 584 1.57 -10.19 -4.31
C THR A 584 1.89 -8.97 -3.45
N VAL A 585 2.81 -8.13 -3.93
CA VAL A 585 3.13 -6.83 -3.36
C VAL A 585 2.75 -5.71 -4.35
N PRO A 586 2.58 -4.46 -3.89
CA PRO A 586 2.32 -3.36 -4.80
C PRO A 586 3.46 -3.16 -5.79
N ASP A 587 3.16 -2.53 -6.92
CA ASP A 587 4.20 -2.08 -7.84
C ASP A 587 5.15 -1.09 -7.16
N THR A 588 6.40 -1.08 -7.62
CA THR A 588 7.42 -0.13 -7.19
C THR A 588 6.92 1.29 -7.41
N TRP A 589 6.68 2.02 -6.33
CA TRP A 589 6.13 3.36 -6.44
C TRP A 589 7.22 4.36 -6.84
N ILE A 590 7.01 5.08 -7.95
CA ILE A 590 7.86 6.17 -8.40
C ILE A 590 7.00 7.43 -8.51
N ASP A 591 7.10 8.31 -7.53
CA ASP A 591 6.51 9.63 -7.72
C ASP A 591 7.39 10.46 -8.66
N THR A 592 6.88 10.79 -9.84
CA THR A 592 7.61 11.62 -10.80
C THR A 592 7.89 13.05 -10.31
N ASN A 593 7.24 13.49 -9.22
CA ASN A 593 7.42 14.80 -8.60
C ASN A 593 8.19 14.73 -7.25
N PHE A 594 8.42 13.54 -6.69
CA PHE A 594 9.05 13.37 -5.38
C PHE A 594 10.04 12.18 -5.38
N PRO A 595 11.24 12.30 -4.81
CA PRO A 595 12.23 11.23 -4.81
C PRO A 595 11.89 10.18 -3.73
N ALA A 596 10.71 9.56 -3.78
CA ALA A 596 10.40 8.38 -2.99
C ALA A 596 10.28 7.19 -3.93
N ARG A 597 11.08 6.17 -3.65
CA ARG A 597 11.22 4.95 -4.45
C ARG A 597 11.29 3.79 -3.48
N VAL A 598 10.30 2.90 -3.57
CA VAL A 598 10.07 1.81 -2.61
C VAL A 598 9.99 0.51 -3.37
N ILE A 599 10.86 -0.43 -3.04
CA ILE A 599 10.67 -1.83 -3.37
C ILE A 599 10.01 -2.45 -2.14
N TYR A 600 8.85 -3.07 -2.36
CA TYR A 600 8.14 -3.80 -1.33
C TYR A 600 8.65 -5.24 -1.32
N ASP A 601 9.02 -5.74 -0.15
CA ASP A 601 9.31 -7.14 0.09
C ASP A 601 8.11 -7.84 0.73
N LEU A 602 7.87 -9.08 0.32
CA LEU A 602 6.86 -9.92 0.98
C LEU A 602 7.54 -10.75 2.07
N ASP A 603 7.25 -10.49 3.33
CA ASP A 603 7.62 -11.35 4.46
C ASP A 603 6.42 -12.22 4.89
N LEU A 604 6.42 -13.48 4.49
CA LEU A 604 5.36 -14.44 4.77
C LEU A 604 5.78 -15.45 5.83
N ARG A 605 5.07 -15.47 6.97
CA ARG A 605 5.26 -16.44 8.05
C ARG A 605 4.02 -17.33 8.22
N VAL A 606 4.19 -18.64 8.10
CA VAL A 606 3.13 -19.64 8.28
C VAL A 606 3.54 -20.64 9.37
N GLY A 607 2.81 -20.69 10.49
CA GLY A 607 3.11 -21.60 11.59
C GLY A 607 2.85 -23.07 11.26
N GLY A 608 1.86 -23.32 10.40
CA GLY A 608 1.50 -24.64 9.88
C GLY A 608 2.06 -24.90 8.48
N THR A 609 1.22 -25.48 7.62
CA THR A 609 1.55 -25.82 6.23
C THR A 609 1.15 -24.69 5.27
N LEU A 610 2.09 -24.23 4.45
CA LEU A 610 1.81 -23.41 3.28
C LEU A 610 1.54 -24.33 2.08
N THR A 611 0.33 -24.27 1.53
CA THR A 611 -0.08 -25.08 0.37
C THR A 611 -0.45 -24.18 -0.81
N LEU A 612 0.23 -24.35 -1.93
CA LEU A 612 -0.12 -23.71 -3.20
C LEU A 612 -0.62 -24.78 -4.17
N GLU A 613 -1.89 -24.73 -4.52
CA GLU A 613 -2.52 -25.72 -5.39
C GLU A 613 -2.44 -25.34 -6.88
N ASN A 614 -2.38 -26.37 -7.71
CA ASN A 614 -2.47 -26.28 -9.16
C ASN A 614 -3.36 -27.41 -9.69
N GLU A 615 -4.63 -27.08 -9.93
CA GLU A 615 -5.61 -28.02 -10.46
C GLU A 615 -5.70 -27.92 -11.99
N ASN A 616 -5.68 -29.08 -12.65
CA ASN A 616 -5.72 -29.18 -14.11
C ASN A 616 -6.87 -28.37 -14.74
N GLY A 617 -6.52 -27.38 -15.57
CA GLY A 617 -7.47 -26.56 -16.31
C GLY A 617 -7.88 -25.25 -15.62
N ILE A 618 -7.29 -24.95 -14.45
CA ILE A 618 -7.37 -23.65 -13.76
C ILE A 618 -5.95 -23.05 -13.72
N SER A 619 -5.83 -21.74 -13.60
CA SER A 619 -4.52 -21.09 -13.39
C SER A 619 -3.89 -21.56 -12.08
N ALA A 620 -2.57 -21.74 -12.06
CA ALA A 620 -1.83 -22.11 -10.85
C ALA A 620 -1.95 -21.01 -9.79
N SER A 621 -2.07 -21.42 -8.53
CA SER A 621 -2.00 -20.49 -7.40
C SER A 621 -0.56 -20.07 -7.16
N ARG A 622 -0.32 -18.81 -6.80
CA ARG A 622 1.03 -18.24 -6.76
C ARG A 622 1.27 -17.26 -5.62
N LEU A 623 2.49 -17.27 -5.09
CA LEU A 623 3.07 -16.09 -4.46
C LEU A 623 3.86 -15.38 -5.56
N ASP A 624 3.53 -14.14 -5.88
CA ASP A 624 4.00 -13.49 -7.11
C ASP A 624 4.52 -12.09 -6.83
N VAL A 625 5.83 -11.90 -6.92
CA VAL A 625 6.52 -10.61 -6.87
C VAL A 625 7.16 -10.28 -8.22
N SER A 626 6.61 -10.80 -9.32
CA SER A 626 7.14 -10.57 -10.65
C SER A 626 6.97 -9.11 -11.09
N GLY A 627 8.02 -8.52 -11.66
CA GLY A 627 8.04 -7.11 -12.07
C GLY A 627 8.01 -6.09 -10.91
N LYS A 628 8.07 -6.53 -9.64
CA LYS A 628 7.96 -5.67 -8.44
C LYS A 628 9.30 -5.09 -7.95
N GLY A 629 10.38 -5.34 -8.68
CA GLY A 629 11.74 -4.90 -8.39
C GLY A 629 12.04 -3.50 -8.89
N TYR A 630 13.28 -3.24 -9.32
CA TYR A 630 13.64 -1.89 -9.79
C TYR A 630 12.89 -1.54 -11.08
N PRO A 631 12.24 -0.37 -11.15
CA PRO A 631 11.31 -0.06 -12.24
C PRO A 631 11.98 0.66 -13.42
N ASN A 632 11.44 0.49 -14.63
CA ASN A 632 11.92 0.93 -15.94
C ASN A 632 11.86 2.46 -16.19
N SER A 633 11.46 3.26 -15.20
CA SER A 633 11.30 4.71 -15.36
C SER A 633 12.61 5.49 -15.11
N GLY A 634 13.56 5.36 -16.03
CA GLY A 634 14.83 6.07 -15.97
C GLY A 634 15.89 5.35 -15.13
N SER A 635 16.86 6.10 -14.60
CA SER A 635 18.07 5.54 -13.99
C SER A 635 17.82 5.00 -12.58
N ASN A 636 17.08 3.89 -12.48
CA ASN A 636 16.59 3.29 -11.25
C ASN A 636 17.27 1.94 -11.08
N ARG A 637 18.32 1.88 -10.26
CA ARG A 637 19.16 0.69 -10.11
C ARG A 637 19.56 0.46 -8.67
N TRP A 638 19.84 -0.78 -8.35
CA TRP A 638 20.53 -1.19 -7.15
C TRP A 638 21.85 -0.42 -6.97
N PRO A 639 22.23 -0.07 -5.73
CA PRO A 639 21.49 -0.28 -4.48
C PRO A 639 20.50 0.87 -4.15
N ASN A 640 20.69 2.05 -4.73
CA ASN A 640 20.13 3.32 -4.23
C ASN A 640 19.33 4.12 -5.28
N PHE A 641 18.77 3.44 -6.29
CA PHE A 641 18.08 4.07 -7.41
C PHE A 641 18.92 5.16 -8.13
N SER A 642 20.25 5.00 -8.18
CA SER A 642 21.15 6.04 -8.69
C SER A 642 21.29 6.09 -10.21
N ALA A 643 21.60 7.30 -10.70
CA ALA A 643 21.64 7.64 -12.10
C ALA A 643 23.06 7.62 -12.69
N SER A 644 23.56 6.43 -13.05
CA SER A 644 24.74 6.31 -13.93
C SER A 644 24.49 5.37 -15.12
N ILE A 645 25.06 5.77 -16.25
CA ILE A 645 25.00 5.20 -17.62
C ILE A 645 25.79 3.87 -17.66
N THR A 646 25.28 2.69 -18.04
CA THR A 646 24.67 2.21 -19.31
C THR A 646 23.84 0.95 -18.98
N TYR A 647 22.79 0.61 -19.72
CA TYR A 647 21.62 -0.20 -19.29
C TYR A 647 21.90 -1.69 -18.99
N LEU A 648 21.88 -2.11 -17.71
CA LEU A 648 22.05 -3.52 -17.38
C LEU A 648 21.02 -4.02 -16.37
N GLY A 649 20.12 -4.88 -16.85
CA GLY A 649 19.26 -5.69 -16.00
C GLY A 649 20.04 -6.91 -15.52
N CYS A 650 20.83 -6.77 -14.47
CA CYS A 650 21.51 -7.88 -13.83
C CYS A 650 20.93 -8.15 -12.45
N HIS A 651 21.17 -9.36 -11.95
CA HIS A 651 20.99 -9.71 -10.56
C HIS A 651 21.90 -10.88 -10.16
N GLY A 652 21.40 -12.12 -10.22
CA GLY A 652 22.22 -13.32 -10.06
C GLY A 652 23.14 -13.57 -11.25
N GLY A 653 22.65 -13.25 -12.46
CA GLY A 653 23.40 -13.27 -13.70
C GLY A 653 23.69 -11.88 -14.27
N LEU A 654 24.71 -11.81 -15.12
CA LEU A 654 25.05 -10.64 -15.93
C LEU A 654 24.16 -10.57 -17.18
N THR A 655 23.97 -9.35 -17.68
CA THR A 655 23.39 -9.14 -19.00
C THR A 655 24.32 -9.62 -20.12
N TYR A 656 23.77 -9.92 -21.30
CA TYR A 656 24.57 -10.32 -22.46
C TYR A 656 25.48 -9.21 -23.03
N ALA A 657 25.16 -7.93 -22.79
CA ALA A 657 25.74 -6.82 -23.56
C ALA A 657 26.95 -6.09 -22.93
N GLU A 658 27.32 -6.34 -21.66
CA GLU A 658 28.44 -5.64 -21.01
C GLU A 658 29.24 -6.54 -20.06
N ASP A 659 30.57 -6.40 -20.09
CA ASP A 659 31.54 -7.08 -19.23
C ASP A 659 31.70 -6.39 -17.86
N ASP A 660 30.62 -5.91 -17.23
CA ASP A 660 30.72 -5.33 -15.87
C ASP A 660 30.38 -6.39 -14.80
N PRO A 661 31.39 -7.08 -14.23
CA PRO A 661 31.16 -8.09 -13.20
C PRO A 661 30.56 -7.50 -11.92
N ASN A 662 30.65 -6.17 -11.72
CA ASN A 662 30.03 -5.50 -10.55
C ASN A 662 28.51 -5.33 -10.70
N CYS A 663 27.94 -5.77 -11.82
CA CYS A 663 26.51 -5.71 -12.08
C CYS A 663 25.73 -6.83 -11.36
N ALA A 664 26.36 -7.96 -11.05
CA ALA A 664 25.77 -9.01 -10.23
C ALA A 664 25.99 -8.72 -8.74
N TYR A 665 24.99 -8.98 -7.91
CA TYR A 665 25.01 -8.65 -6.47
C TYR A 665 24.19 -9.64 -5.66
N GLY A 666 24.36 -9.58 -4.34
CA GLY A 666 23.67 -10.44 -3.39
C GLY A 666 24.26 -11.84 -3.32
N ARG A 667 24.04 -12.50 -2.19
CA ARG A 667 24.58 -13.84 -1.93
C ARG A 667 23.62 -14.92 -2.39
N TYR A 668 24.14 -15.95 -3.04
CA TYR A 668 23.37 -17.14 -3.38
C TYR A 668 22.88 -17.88 -2.11
N THR A 669 23.55 -17.72 -0.97
CA THR A 669 23.13 -18.34 0.31
C THR A 669 21.94 -17.64 0.96
N GLN A 670 21.64 -16.41 0.57
CA GLN A 670 20.55 -15.60 1.11
C GLN A 670 20.06 -14.61 0.05
N ALA A 671 19.07 -15.03 -0.72
CA ALA A 671 18.47 -14.21 -1.76
C ALA A 671 17.59 -13.12 -1.14
N ARG A 672 18.05 -11.86 -1.12
CA ARG A 672 17.32 -10.77 -0.43
C ARG A 672 17.26 -9.44 -1.18
N PHE A 673 17.64 -9.41 -2.47
CA PHE A 673 17.64 -8.18 -3.26
C PHE A 673 16.78 -8.32 -4.53
N ALA A 674 16.12 -7.24 -4.91
CA ALA A 674 15.31 -7.19 -6.14
C ALA A 674 16.20 -7.12 -7.38
N GLY A 675 15.68 -7.57 -8.52
CA GLY A 675 16.33 -7.45 -9.82
C GLY A 675 16.32 -6.04 -10.38
N ASN A 676 17.35 -5.69 -11.17
CA ASN A 676 17.50 -4.37 -11.81
C ASN A 676 16.64 -4.20 -13.08
N SER A 677 16.30 -2.94 -13.39
CA SER A 677 15.74 -2.58 -14.70
C SER A 677 16.83 -2.51 -15.77
N GLY A 678 16.61 -3.15 -16.91
CA GLY A 678 17.47 -3.04 -18.12
C GLY A 678 16.71 -2.78 -19.42
N GLY A 679 15.39 -2.64 -19.32
CA GLY A 679 14.46 -2.49 -20.45
C GLY A 679 13.00 -2.74 -20.06
N GLY A 680 12.78 -3.42 -18.93
CA GLY A 680 11.52 -3.60 -18.20
C GLY A 680 11.75 -3.50 -16.69
N ASP A 681 10.71 -3.71 -15.89
CA ASP A 681 10.78 -3.73 -14.42
C ASP A 681 11.45 -5.04 -13.95
N GLY A 682 12.35 -4.97 -12.97
CA GLY A 682 13.01 -6.17 -12.42
C GLY A 682 12.09 -6.97 -11.49
N GLY A 683 12.47 -8.21 -11.15
CA GLY A 683 11.72 -9.04 -10.21
C GLY A 683 11.85 -8.57 -8.76
N GLY A 684 10.80 -8.77 -7.96
CA GLY A 684 10.71 -8.32 -6.57
C GLY A 684 11.43 -9.22 -5.56
N ILE A 685 11.09 -9.07 -4.29
CA ILE A 685 11.71 -9.75 -3.15
C ILE A 685 10.63 -10.51 -2.36
N MET A 686 10.91 -11.75 -2.03
CA MET A 686 10.04 -12.56 -1.18
C MET A 686 10.86 -13.39 -0.17
N ASN A 687 10.45 -13.33 1.09
CA ASN A 687 10.93 -14.17 2.18
C ASN A 687 9.75 -15.02 2.68
N VAL A 688 9.92 -16.35 2.64
CA VAL A 688 8.89 -17.31 3.08
C VAL A 688 9.45 -18.13 4.21
N ARG A 689 8.75 -18.15 5.34
CA ARG A 689 9.00 -19.09 6.42
C ARG A 689 7.75 -19.89 6.73
N ALA A 690 7.87 -21.22 6.72
CA ALA A 690 6.73 -22.10 7.01
C ALA A 690 7.12 -23.31 7.87
N GLY A 691 6.15 -23.86 8.61
CA GLY A 691 6.30 -25.16 9.27
C GLY A 691 6.58 -26.26 8.23
N ALA A 692 5.73 -26.34 7.21
CA ALA A 692 5.93 -27.17 6.02
C ALA A 692 5.45 -26.44 4.76
N ILE A 693 5.93 -26.83 3.59
CA ILE A 693 5.46 -26.31 2.29
C ILE A 693 5.06 -27.47 1.37
N VAL A 694 3.86 -27.36 0.80
CA VAL A 694 3.38 -28.19 -0.31
C VAL A 694 3.19 -27.30 -1.54
N LEU A 695 4.11 -27.40 -2.49
CA LEU A 695 4.16 -26.56 -3.69
C LEU A 695 3.70 -27.34 -4.92
N ASN A 696 2.43 -27.17 -5.30
CA ASN A 696 1.91 -27.60 -6.61
C ASN A 696 1.76 -26.41 -7.58
N GLY A 697 1.60 -25.19 -7.06
CA GLY A 697 1.58 -23.92 -7.77
C GLY A 697 2.98 -23.29 -7.94
N SER A 698 3.10 -21.97 -7.85
CA SER A 698 4.38 -21.27 -8.08
C SER A 698 4.76 -20.20 -7.05
N PHE A 699 6.07 -20.06 -6.82
CA PHE A 699 6.66 -18.85 -6.27
C PHE A 699 7.35 -18.10 -7.40
N ASP A 700 6.91 -16.89 -7.72
CA ASP A 700 7.36 -16.15 -8.89
C ASP A 700 8.00 -14.82 -8.47
N ALA A 701 9.21 -14.58 -8.94
CA ALA A 701 9.96 -13.33 -8.82
C ALA A 701 10.58 -12.98 -10.19
N VAL A 702 9.81 -13.19 -11.25
CA VAL A 702 10.27 -12.96 -12.64
C VAL A 702 10.38 -11.46 -12.89
N GLY A 703 11.27 -11.04 -13.76
CA GLY A 703 11.27 -9.66 -14.24
C GLY A 703 12.29 -9.47 -15.32
N TYR A 704 12.54 -8.23 -15.74
CA TYR A 704 13.55 -7.98 -16.75
C TYR A 704 14.90 -8.60 -16.35
N ALA A 705 15.36 -8.30 -15.13
CA ALA A 705 16.25 -9.19 -14.39
C ALA A 705 15.43 -9.91 -13.32
N GLY A 706 15.71 -11.18 -13.08
CA GLY A 706 15.01 -11.95 -12.05
C GLY A 706 15.22 -11.40 -10.64
N GLY A 707 14.26 -11.61 -9.76
CA GLY A 707 14.23 -11.15 -8.36
C GLY A 707 14.90 -12.11 -7.36
N SER A 708 14.50 -12.00 -6.10
CA SER A 708 14.99 -12.87 -5.00
C SER A 708 13.85 -13.61 -4.31
N ILE A 709 14.04 -14.91 -4.10
CA ILE A 709 13.16 -15.74 -3.27
C ILE A 709 14.01 -16.46 -2.21
N HIS A 710 13.74 -16.19 -0.93
CA HIS A 710 14.33 -16.91 0.20
C HIS A 710 13.27 -17.73 0.92
N ILE A 711 13.55 -19.01 1.15
CA ILE A 711 12.62 -19.98 1.71
C ILE A 711 13.28 -20.67 2.91
N GLU A 712 12.66 -20.57 4.08
CA GLU A 712 13.02 -21.33 5.27
C GLU A 712 11.86 -22.25 5.67
N VAL A 713 12.14 -23.54 5.87
CA VAL A 713 11.13 -24.52 6.26
C VAL A 713 11.59 -25.28 7.49
N ASP A 714 10.73 -25.35 8.51
CA ASP A 714 11.08 -25.99 9.78
C ASP A 714 11.04 -27.53 9.68
N GLU A 715 10.13 -28.11 8.88
CA GLU A 715 9.93 -29.57 8.75
C GLU A 715 10.29 -30.12 7.35
N SER A 716 9.53 -29.76 6.31
CA SER A 716 9.71 -30.31 4.96
C SER A 716 9.18 -29.42 3.84
N LEU A 717 9.92 -29.35 2.74
CA LEU A 717 9.46 -28.80 1.46
C LEU A 717 9.12 -29.94 0.50
N THR A 718 7.85 -30.07 0.13
CA THR A 718 7.38 -31.03 -0.89
C THR A 718 6.97 -30.27 -2.14
N ILE A 719 7.64 -30.58 -3.25
CA ILE A 719 7.32 -29.98 -4.55
C ILE A 719 6.64 -31.03 -5.43
N GLY A 720 5.38 -30.78 -5.78
CA GLY A 720 4.56 -31.65 -6.62
C GLY A 720 4.91 -31.54 -8.10
N GLU A 721 4.25 -32.33 -8.97
CA GLU A 721 4.58 -32.46 -10.40
C GLU A 721 4.61 -31.12 -11.16
N HIS A 722 3.83 -30.14 -10.72
CA HIS A 722 3.72 -28.82 -11.35
C HIS A 722 4.26 -27.67 -10.49
N GLY A 723 4.86 -27.97 -9.35
CA GLY A 723 5.42 -26.95 -8.46
C GLY A 723 6.60 -26.23 -9.11
N LEU A 724 6.66 -24.91 -8.98
CA LEU A 724 7.71 -24.08 -9.58
C LEU A 724 8.19 -23.00 -8.61
N VAL A 725 9.50 -22.79 -8.53
CA VAL A 725 10.12 -21.62 -7.89
C VAL A 725 10.92 -20.90 -8.97
N ASN A 726 10.45 -19.72 -9.35
CA ASN A 726 10.88 -19.01 -10.54
C ASN A 726 11.42 -17.62 -10.20
N ALA A 727 12.69 -17.39 -10.47
CA ALA A 727 13.33 -16.08 -10.43
C ALA A 727 14.06 -15.82 -11.76
N SER A 728 13.51 -16.28 -12.89
CA SER A 728 14.11 -16.06 -14.21
C SER A 728 13.98 -14.61 -14.69
N ALA A 729 14.78 -14.29 -15.70
CA ALA A 729 14.63 -13.06 -16.45
C ALA A 729 13.65 -13.23 -17.62
N GLU A 730 12.90 -12.17 -17.94
CA GLU A 730 11.93 -12.17 -19.04
C GLU A 730 12.62 -12.19 -20.41
N ASP A 731 12.27 -13.21 -21.21
CA ASP A 731 12.63 -13.29 -22.62
C ASP A 731 12.15 -12.07 -23.42
N GLN A 732 12.97 -11.63 -24.38
CA GLN A 732 12.65 -10.46 -25.21
C GLN A 732 12.33 -10.88 -26.64
N GLU A 733 11.12 -10.57 -27.11
CA GLU A 733 10.72 -10.77 -28.52
C GLU A 733 10.96 -9.50 -29.37
N GLY A 734 11.83 -9.58 -30.39
CA GLY A 734 11.93 -8.54 -31.43
C GLY A 734 13.33 -8.24 -32.01
N ILE A 735 13.35 -7.52 -33.14
CA ILE A 735 14.53 -7.22 -33.98
C ILE A 735 15.56 -6.24 -33.38
N ASN A 736 15.32 -5.69 -32.18
CA ASN A 736 16.21 -4.77 -31.48
C ASN A 736 16.60 -5.27 -30.06
N ALA A 737 16.39 -6.55 -29.75
CA ALA A 737 16.66 -7.17 -28.45
C ALA A 737 18.17 -7.42 -28.19
N ILE A 738 18.96 -6.34 -28.15
CA ILE A 738 20.40 -6.38 -27.82
C ILE A 738 20.68 -6.30 -26.30
N LYS A 739 19.64 -6.30 -25.47
CA LYS A 739 19.77 -6.26 -24.01
C LYS A 739 18.88 -7.35 -23.44
N LEU A 740 19.52 -8.30 -22.76
CA LEU A 740 18.89 -9.45 -22.11
C LEU A 740 19.17 -9.33 -20.62
N GLY A 741 18.19 -9.52 -19.76
CA GLY A 741 18.42 -9.46 -18.33
C GLY A 741 18.92 -10.78 -17.77
N GLY A 742 19.73 -10.71 -16.72
CA GLY A 742 20.26 -11.87 -16.02
C GLY A 742 19.26 -12.46 -15.03
N GLY A 743 19.38 -13.77 -14.81
CA GLY A 743 18.53 -14.49 -13.86
C GLY A 743 18.69 -14.02 -12.41
N GLY A 744 17.73 -14.38 -11.57
CA GLY A 744 17.62 -13.97 -10.17
C GLY A 744 18.32 -14.89 -9.18
N ARG A 745 17.91 -14.84 -7.91
CA ARG A 745 18.47 -15.70 -6.85
C ARG A 745 17.36 -16.41 -6.08
N ILE A 746 17.54 -17.70 -5.87
CA ILE A 746 16.68 -18.53 -5.04
C ILE A 746 17.54 -19.19 -3.97
N SER A 747 17.09 -19.15 -2.72
CA SER A 747 17.77 -19.82 -1.61
C SER A 747 16.76 -20.58 -0.74
N VAL A 748 17.06 -21.82 -0.41
CA VAL A 748 16.17 -22.74 0.32
C VAL A 748 16.93 -23.36 1.49
N ILE A 749 16.39 -23.18 2.70
CA ILE A 749 16.87 -23.82 3.92
C ILE A 749 15.77 -24.76 4.41
N ALA A 750 15.96 -26.07 4.27
CA ALA A 750 14.96 -27.07 4.65
C ALA A 750 15.61 -28.38 5.11
N PRO A 751 15.13 -29.01 6.21
CA PRO A 751 15.68 -30.29 6.67
C PRO A 751 15.48 -31.41 5.65
N ILE A 752 14.35 -31.38 4.95
CA ILE A 752 13.96 -32.36 3.95
C ILE A 752 13.37 -31.61 2.76
N VAL A 753 13.86 -31.96 1.56
CA VAL A 753 13.26 -31.53 0.30
C VAL A 753 12.89 -32.78 -0.49
N ASP A 754 11.60 -32.93 -0.79
CA ASP A 754 11.05 -34.07 -1.51
C ASP A 754 10.42 -33.64 -2.83
N PHE A 755 10.71 -34.37 -3.91
CA PHE A 755 10.33 -34.01 -5.27
C PHE A 755 9.47 -35.11 -5.90
N ALA A 756 8.34 -34.74 -6.48
CA ALA A 756 7.50 -35.67 -7.23
C ALA A 756 8.16 -36.11 -8.56
N VAL A 757 8.98 -35.23 -9.16
CA VAL A 757 9.74 -35.48 -10.39
C VAL A 757 11.19 -35.00 -10.26
N ASN A 758 11.93 -34.87 -11.35
CA ASN A 758 13.33 -34.45 -11.30
C ASN A 758 13.46 -33.01 -10.77
N LEU A 759 14.50 -32.78 -9.97
CA LEU A 759 14.82 -31.48 -9.36
C LEU A 759 14.85 -30.31 -10.36
N ASP A 760 15.48 -30.52 -11.52
CA ASP A 760 15.81 -29.46 -12.47
C ASP A 760 14.58 -28.82 -13.12
N SER A 761 13.40 -29.46 -13.07
CA SER A 761 12.16 -28.90 -13.61
C SER A 761 11.38 -28.00 -12.64
N HIS A 762 11.83 -27.89 -11.39
CA HIS A 762 11.10 -27.18 -10.34
C HIS A 762 11.69 -25.81 -9.96
N PHE A 763 12.93 -25.54 -10.36
CA PHE A 763 13.60 -24.27 -10.09
C PHE A 763 14.05 -23.65 -11.39
N ASP A 764 13.64 -22.41 -11.63
CA ASP A 764 14.07 -21.64 -12.79
C ASP A 764 14.68 -20.32 -12.31
N ALA A 765 15.95 -20.12 -12.62
CA ALA A 765 16.64 -18.86 -12.43
C ALA A 765 17.35 -18.46 -13.72
N SER A 766 16.83 -18.83 -14.88
CA SER A 766 17.48 -18.60 -16.17
C SER A 766 17.64 -17.11 -16.50
N GLY A 767 18.71 -16.80 -17.24
CA GLY A 767 18.87 -15.52 -17.91
C GLY A 767 18.01 -15.44 -19.17
N ALA A 768 17.61 -14.23 -19.55
CA ALA A 768 16.78 -14.02 -20.72
C ALA A 768 17.51 -14.44 -22.00
N SER A 769 16.73 -14.92 -22.96
CA SER A 769 17.18 -15.30 -24.29
C SER A 769 16.58 -14.38 -25.37
N ASN A 770 17.26 -14.26 -26.52
CA ASN A 770 16.67 -13.64 -27.71
C ASN A 770 16.27 -14.68 -28.76
N SER A 771 15.06 -14.54 -29.31
CA SER A 771 14.66 -15.25 -30.54
C SER A 771 14.87 -14.35 -31.75
N LEU A 772 16.09 -14.31 -32.29
CA LEU A 772 16.33 -13.71 -33.61
C LEU A 772 15.82 -14.67 -34.70
N ASP A 773 14.75 -14.29 -35.38
CA ASP A 773 14.16 -15.03 -36.50
C ASP A 773 15.23 -15.31 -37.59
N GLY A 774 15.69 -16.55 -37.67
CA GLY A 774 16.60 -17.04 -38.72
C GLY A 774 18.11 -16.94 -38.44
N ALA A 775 18.56 -16.59 -37.22
CA ALA A 775 19.97 -16.67 -36.83
C ALA A 775 20.28 -17.98 -36.08
N ASN A 776 21.39 -18.63 -36.43
CA ASN A 776 21.80 -19.92 -35.83
C ASN A 776 22.54 -19.77 -34.48
N ASN A 777 22.65 -18.54 -33.97
CA ASN A 777 23.30 -18.21 -32.71
C ASN A 777 22.31 -17.34 -31.93
N ARG A 778 21.58 -17.92 -30.95
CA ARG A 778 20.87 -17.11 -29.97
C ARG A 778 21.82 -16.80 -28.83
N GLU A 779 21.70 -15.60 -28.33
CA GLU A 779 22.51 -15.06 -27.25
C GLU A 779 21.70 -15.19 -25.96
N MET A 780 22.36 -15.60 -24.86
CA MET A 780 21.74 -15.76 -23.54
C MET A 780 22.45 -14.86 -22.53
N ALA A 781 21.67 -14.24 -21.66
CA ALA A 781 22.21 -13.62 -20.46
C ALA A 781 22.70 -14.68 -19.46
N GLY A 782 23.44 -14.22 -18.45
CA GLY A 782 23.87 -15.05 -17.34
C GLY A 782 22.69 -15.64 -16.58
N ALA A 783 22.83 -16.91 -16.22
CA ALA A 783 21.92 -17.56 -15.31
C ALA A 783 21.97 -16.90 -13.93
N GLY A 784 20.89 -17.04 -13.20
CA GLY A 784 20.82 -16.83 -11.77
C GLY A 784 21.35 -18.02 -10.98
N THR A 785 21.04 -18.04 -9.68
CA THR A 785 21.52 -19.09 -8.77
C THR A 785 20.39 -19.67 -7.94
N VAL A 786 20.37 -20.99 -7.78
CA VAL A 786 19.48 -21.69 -6.83
C VAL A 786 20.35 -22.44 -5.82
N PHE A 787 20.22 -22.09 -4.55
CA PHE A 787 20.97 -22.73 -3.47
C PHE A 787 20.04 -23.46 -2.51
N ILE A 788 20.31 -24.74 -2.24
CA ILE A 788 19.50 -25.58 -1.37
C ILE A 788 20.39 -26.15 -0.27
N GLN A 789 20.05 -25.90 1.00
CA GLN A 789 20.85 -26.31 2.13
C GLN A 789 20.00 -26.93 3.26
N PRO A 790 20.49 -27.96 3.95
CA PRO A 790 19.93 -28.36 5.25
C PRO A 790 20.13 -27.27 6.31
N PRO A 791 19.24 -27.15 7.32
CA PRO A 791 19.41 -26.22 8.42
C PRO A 791 20.63 -26.56 9.27
N VAL A 792 21.15 -25.57 10.00
CA VAL A 792 22.30 -25.70 10.90
C VAL A 792 22.06 -26.83 11.90
N ASN A 793 22.97 -27.79 11.98
CA ASN A 793 22.92 -28.80 13.03
C ASN A 793 23.30 -28.16 14.37
N ILE A 794 22.31 -27.98 15.24
CA ILE A 794 22.41 -27.29 16.53
C ILE A 794 23.41 -27.99 17.48
N ASP A 795 23.63 -29.30 17.31
CA ASP A 795 24.52 -30.08 18.18
C ASP A 795 26.01 -29.96 17.80
N SER A 796 26.34 -29.65 16.55
CA SER A 796 27.72 -29.49 16.07
C SER A 796 28.12 -28.05 15.79
N GLY A 797 27.15 -27.13 15.65
CA GLY A 797 27.40 -25.74 15.23
C GLY A 797 27.97 -25.61 13.81
N LEU A 798 28.08 -26.73 13.08
CA LEU A 798 28.59 -26.82 11.72
C LEU A 798 27.41 -26.88 10.75
N GLN A 799 27.39 -25.96 9.79
CA GLN A 799 26.49 -26.03 8.64
C GLN A 799 26.94 -27.17 7.72
N ALA A 800 26.02 -28.08 7.36
CA ALA A 800 26.29 -29.02 6.29
C ALA A 800 26.39 -28.25 4.95
N PRO A 801 27.31 -28.61 4.04
CA PRO A 801 27.43 -27.92 2.76
C PRO A 801 26.15 -28.13 1.94
N GLY A 802 25.71 -27.08 1.23
CA GLY A 802 24.49 -27.10 0.41
C GLY A 802 24.75 -27.44 -1.05
N ARG A 803 23.69 -27.55 -1.84
CA ARG A 803 23.74 -27.78 -3.29
C ARG A 803 23.52 -26.47 -4.03
N LEU A 804 24.35 -26.19 -5.03
CA LEU A 804 24.21 -25.00 -5.88
C LEU A 804 23.86 -25.44 -7.30
N LEU A 805 22.81 -24.84 -7.87
CA LEU A 805 22.35 -25.06 -9.23
C LEU A 805 22.45 -23.74 -10.02
N VAL A 806 23.02 -23.81 -11.22
CA VAL A 806 23.16 -22.69 -12.14
C VAL A 806 22.75 -23.16 -13.54
N PHE A 807 21.53 -22.81 -13.96
CA PHE A 807 20.92 -23.33 -15.18
C PHE A 807 20.30 -22.22 -16.03
N ASN A 808 20.46 -22.35 -17.34
CA ASN A 808 19.71 -21.62 -18.36
C ASN A 808 18.72 -22.58 -19.06
N ASP A 809 17.90 -22.10 -20.01
CA ASP A 809 16.91 -22.93 -20.71
C ASP A 809 17.57 -24.04 -21.57
N ASP A 810 17.10 -25.28 -21.39
CA ASP A 810 17.50 -26.48 -22.13
C ASP A 810 17.07 -26.46 -23.61
N ASN A 811 16.22 -25.51 -24.02
CA ASN A 811 15.81 -25.34 -25.40
C ASN A 811 16.91 -24.64 -26.25
N PHE A 812 17.75 -25.49 -26.86
CA PHE A 812 18.63 -25.21 -28.02
C PHE A 812 20.06 -24.71 -27.72
N SER A 813 20.89 -24.72 -28.77
CA SER A 813 22.36 -24.53 -28.87
C SER A 813 22.90 -23.15 -28.43
N ASN A 814 22.31 -22.59 -27.39
CA ASN A 814 22.58 -21.26 -26.89
C ASN A 814 23.57 -21.39 -25.72
N PHE A 815 24.40 -20.37 -25.54
CA PHE A 815 25.38 -20.33 -24.47
C PHE A 815 25.47 -18.91 -23.98
N ALA A 816 25.51 -18.75 -22.67
CA ALA A 816 25.79 -17.47 -22.06
C ALA A 816 27.27 -17.11 -22.25
N ALA A 817 27.60 -15.83 -22.13
CA ALA A 817 28.99 -15.40 -22.19
C ALA A 817 29.82 -16.06 -21.06
N VAL A 818 31.12 -16.27 -21.30
CA VAL A 818 32.03 -16.84 -20.30
C VAL A 818 32.01 -15.98 -19.03
N GLY A 819 31.80 -16.60 -17.87
CA GLY A 819 31.72 -15.91 -16.57
C GLY A 819 30.48 -15.03 -16.38
N SER A 820 29.42 -15.29 -17.15
CA SER A 820 28.17 -14.53 -17.08
C SER A 820 27.39 -14.73 -15.77
N THR A 821 27.73 -15.73 -14.96
CA THR A 821 27.17 -15.94 -13.61
C THR A 821 28.30 -15.84 -12.57
N PRO A 822 28.75 -14.63 -12.21
CA PRO A 822 29.81 -14.45 -11.24
C PRO A 822 29.32 -14.76 -9.82
N ILE A 823 30.16 -15.44 -9.06
CA ILE A 823 30.00 -15.70 -7.63
C ILE A 823 30.97 -14.80 -6.87
N GLU A 824 30.48 -14.17 -5.79
CA GLU A 824 31.32 -13.39 -4.87
C GLU A 824 32.50 -14.25 -4.41
N SER A 825 33.72 -13.74 -4.59
CA SER A 825 34.95 -14.50 -4.42
C SER A 825 36.05 -13.66 -3.79
N ILE A 826 36.97 -14.33 -3.08
CA ILE A 826 38.16 -13.69 -2.49
C ILE A 826 39.30 -13.63 -3.51
N GLY A 827 39.40 -14.62 -4.39
CA GLY A 827 40.50 -14.83 -5.32
C GLY A 827 41.77 -15.34 -4.65
N ARG A 828 42.87 -15.35 -5.42
CA ARG A 828 44.21 -15.76 -4.99
C ARG A 828 45.12 -14.55 -4.81
N HIS A 829 45.74 -14.43 -3.65
CA HIS A 829 46.55 -13.26 -3.32
C HIS A 829 47.74 -13.58 -2.41
N SER A 830 48.89 -12.93 -2.64
CA SER A 830 50.01 -13.04 -1.69
C SER A 830 49.77 -12.17 -0.46
N ILE A 831 49.99 -12.73 0.73
CA ILE A 831 49.87 -12.03 2.00
C ILE A 831 51.03 -11.04 2.15
N PHE A 832 50.71 -9.75 2.31
CA PHE A 832 51.68 -8.66 2.48
C PHE A 832 51.93 -8.31 3.95
N SER A 833 50.87 -8.21 4.76
CA SER A 833 51.02 -7.98 6.19
C SER A 833 49.91 -8.61 7.01
N VAL A 834 50.28 -9.04 8.22
CA VAL A 834 49.39 -9.60 9.23
C VAL A 834 49.58 -8.79 10.50
N VAL A 835 48.50 -8.20 11.01
CA VAL A 835 48.53 -7.41 12.24
C VAL A 835 47.35 -7.78 13.13
N GLN A 836 47.57 -7.80 14.43
CA GLN A 836 46.50 -7.94 15.40
C GLN A 836 45.64 -6.66 15.36
N GLU A 837 44.34 -6.81 15.10
CA GLU A 837 43.43 -5.69 14.83
C GLU A 837 43.16 -4.86 16.09
N ASP A 838 42.83 -5.54 17.19
CA ASP A 838 42.67 -4.93 18.51
C ASP A 838 43.75 -5.49 19.46
N PRO A 839 44.66 -4.66 20.00
CA PRO A 839 45.63 -5.08 21.01
C PRO A 839 45.00 -5.68 22.28
N ASN A 840 43.70 -5.47 22.51
CA ASN A 840 42.94 -6.01 23.64
C ASN A 840 42.15 -7.29 23.30
N SER A 841 42.11 -7.71 22.02
CA SER A 841 41.45 -8.95 21.57
C SER A 841 42.49 -9.90 21.00
N SER A 842 42.63 -11.10 21.56
CA SER A 842 43.65 -12.08 21.12
C SER A 842 43.27 -12.84 19.85
N ASP A 843 42.09 -12.60 19.29
CA ASP A 843 41.46 -13.43 18.27
C ASP A 843 41.12 -12.71 16.97
N LEU A 844 41.38 -11.40 16.87
CA LEU A 844 41.09 -10.60 15.67
C LEU A 844 42.37 -10.22 14.94
N TRP A 845 42.45 -10.65 13.68
CA TRP A 845 43.63 -10.47 12.84
C TRP A 845 43.25 -9.80 11.54
N ARG A 846 43.96 -8.74 11.18
CA ARG A 846 43.87 -8.08 9.87
C ARG A 846 44.96 -8.61 8.95
N ILE A 847 44.52 -9.12 7.81
CA ILE A 847 45.35 -9.61 6.71
C ILE A 847 45.29 -8.58 5.59
N THR A 848 46.44 -8.12 5.12
CA THR A 848 46.56 -7.22 3.97
C THR A 848 47.28 -7.95 2.86
N VAL A 849 46.78 -7.85 1.63
CA VAL A 849 47.36 -8.53 0.46
C VAL A 849 48.24 -7.60 -0.37
N SER A 850 49.12 -8.18 -1.20
CA SER A 850 50.10 -7.44 -1.99
C SER A 850 49.53 -6.70 -3.20
N THR A 851 48.29 -7.01 -3.59
CA THR A 851 47.59 -6.37 -4.71
C THR A 851 46.88 -5.10 -4.22
N ASP A 852 47.01 -4.01 -4.97
CA ASP A 852 46.30 -2.77 -4.66
C ASP A 852 44.81 -2.91 -5.01
N ASN A 853 43.94 -2.80 -4.00
CA ASN A 853 42.48 -2.76 -4.09
C ASN A 853 41.78 -3.91 -4.86
N PRO A 854 42.07 -5.20 -4.56
CA PRO A 854 41.41 -6.34 -5.22
C PRO A 854 39.91 -6.48 -4.92
N TRP A 855 39.41 -5.92 -3.83
CA TRP A 855 38.01 -6.14 -3.39
C TRP A 855 37.20 -4.85 -3.33
N VAL A 856 35.88 -5.00 -3.43
CA VAL A 856 34.93 -3.95 -3.01
C VAL A 856 34.91 -3.91 -1.49
N SER A 857 34.90 -2.71 -0.89
CA SER A 857 34.81 -2.58 0.57
C SER A 857 33.51 -3.19 1.11
N GLY A 858 33.62 -3.88 2.24
CA GLY A 858 32.49 -4.60 2.83
C GLY A 858 31.35 -3.68 3.24
N ASP A 859 30.13 -4.04 2.83
CA ASP A 859 28.90 -3.42 3.34
C ASP A 859 27.90 -4.53 3.71
N PRO A 860 27.73 -4.84 5.02
CA PRO A 860 26.85 -5.91 5.47
C PRO A 860 25.36 -5.64 5.19
N LYS A 861 24.96 -4.39 4.94
CA LYS A 861 23.58 -4.06 4.56
C LYS A 861 23.29 -4.41 3.10
N LEU A 862 24.32 -4.35 2.25
CA LEU A 862 24.24 -4.59 0.82
C LEU A 862 24.83 -5.94 0.39
N ASP A 863 25.32 -6.74 1.33
CA ASP A 863 26.14 -7.94 1.09
C ASP A 863 27.39 -7.70 0.23
N LEU A 864 27.84 -6.45 0.09
CA LEU A 864 29.01 -6.13 -0.72
C LEU A 864 30.31 -6.60 -0.06
N GLY A 865 31.28 -6.90 -0.92
CA GLY A 865 32.62 -7.30 -0.51
C GLY A 865 32.73 -8.80 -0.26
N ILE A 866 33.74 -9.17 0.54
CA ILE A 866 34.09 -10.58 0.80
C ILE A 866 33.77 -11.01 2.24
N GLN A 867 33.03 -10.18 2.97
CA GLN A 867 32.59 -10.50 4.33
C GLN A 867 31.81 -11.81 4.35
N GLY A 868 32.03 -12.66 5.34
CA GLY A 868 31.29 -13.92 5.52
C GLY A 868 31.77 -15.09 4.65
N LEU A 869 32.60 -14.85 3.63
CA LEU A 869 33.26 -15.88 2.83
C LEU A 869 34.37 -16.59 3.62
N TRP A 870 34.75 -17.78 3.18
CA TRP A 870 35.83 -18.56 3.76
C TRP A 870 37.13 -18.35 3.00
N VAL A 871 38.25 -18.30 3.73
CA VAL A 871 39.60 -18.15 3.19
C VAL A 871 40.52 -19.20 3.79
N ASP A 872 41.40 -19.73 2.95
CA ASP A 872 42.57 -20.52 3.31
C ASP A 872 43.79 -19.59 3.19
N LEU A 873 44.62 -19.51 4.23
CA LEU A 873 45.73 -18.55 4.29
C LEU A 873 47.02 -19.08 3.64
N ASP A 874 47.10 -20.38 3.36
CA ASP A 874 48.20 -21.01 2.62
C ASP A 874 47.68 -22.14 1.73
N ILE A 875 47.42 -21.82 0.46
CA ILE A 875 46.98 -22.82 -0.54
C ILE A 875 47.96 -24.01 -0.71
N SER A 876 49.21 -23.89 -0.24
CA SER A 876 50.20 -24.97 -0.32
C SER A 876 50.09 -25.99 0.83
N ASP A 877 49.33 -25.68 1.88
CA ASP A 877 49.08 -26.56 3.02
C ASP A 877 47.64 -27.11 3.00
N GLU A 878 47.47 -28.31 2.46
CA GLU A 878 46.18 -29.02 2.42
C GLU A 878 45.59 -29.33 3.82
N MET A 879 46.31 -29.03 4.90
CA MET A 879 45.89 -29.22 6.30
C MET A 879 45.59 -27.90 7.02
N ASP A 880 45.65 -26.74 6.34
CA ASP A 880 45.38 -25.44 6.96
C ASP A 880 43.91 -25.29 7.41
N ASP A 881 43.72 -24.56 8.51
CA ASP A 881 42.38 -24.27 9.02
C ASP A 881 41.74 -23.16 8.19
N ARG A 882 40.49 -23.36 7.77
CA ARG A 882 39.75 -22.34 7.01
C ARG A 882 39.19 -21.29 7.96
N HIS A 883 39.35 -20.03 7.59
CA HIS A 883 38.90 -18.90 8.40
C HIS A 883 37.76 -18.15 7.73
N ARG A 884 36.83 -17.63 8.53
CA ARG A 884 35.73 -16.81 8.03
C ARG A 884 36.11 -15.34 8.08
N VAL A 885 35.89 -14.63 6.97
CA VAL A 885 36.07 -13.19 6.92
C VAL A 885 34.96 -12.49 7.71
N ILE A 886 35.32 -11.61 8.65
CA ILE A 886 34.36 -10.83 9.45
C ILE A 886 34.03 -9.50 8.77
N SER A 887 35.01 -8.88 8.12
CA SER A 887 34.88 -7.58 7.45
C SER A 887 36.05 -7.37 6.51
N ASN A 888 35.89 -6.56 5.47
CA ASN A 888 36.97 -6.20 4.57
C ASN A 888 36.90 -4.73 4.14
N ASP A 889 38.05 -4.17 3.79
CA ASP A 889 38.16 -2.99 2.94
C ASP A 889 38.62 -3.42 1.54
N SER A 890 39.13 -2.48 0.73
CA SER A 890 39.50 -2.81 -0.65
C SER A 890 40.74 -3.68 -0.78
N ASN A 891 41.63 -3.77 0.22
CA ASN A 891 42.88 -4.52 0.13
C ASN A 891 43.29 -5.27 1.41
N SER A 892 42.44 -5.29 2.42
CA SER A 892 42.61 -6.02 3.66
C SER A 892 41.30 -6.56 4.18
N PHE A 893 41.37 -7.60 5.00
CA PHE A 893 40.22 -8.17 5.69
C PHE A 893 40.58 -8.59 7.10
N VAL A 894 39.55 -8.74 7.94
CA VAL A 894 39.66 -9.17 9.33
C VAL A 894 39.03 -10.55 9.46
N LEU A 895 39.70 -11.47 10.15
CA LEU A 895 39.20 -12.80 10.49
C LEU A 895 39.21 -13.00 12.02
N GLN A 896 38.42 -13.98 12.49
CA GLN A 896 38.43 -14.41 13.90
C GLN A 896 39.10 -15.77 14.01
N THR A 897 40.22 -15.86 14.72
CA THR A 897 40.88 -17.13 15.03
C THR A 897 41.58 -17.07 16.36
N MET A 898 41.56 -18.18 17.11
CA MET A 898 42.33 -18.34 18.34
C MET A 898 43.83 -18.62 18.07
N GLU A 899 44.18 -18.85 16.80
CA GLU A 899 45.55 -19.01 16.36
C GLU A 899 46.32 -17.69 16.45
N ASP A 900 47.59 -17.78 16.86
CA ASP A 900 48.49 -16.63 16.89
C ASP A 900 49.16 -16.45 15.52
N LEU A 901 48.61 -15.57 14.70
CA LEU A 901 49.15 -15.27 13.37
C LEU A 901 50.37 -14.30 13.41
N SER A 902 50.85 -13.88 14.59
CA SER A 902 51.97 -12.93 14.69
C SER A 902 53.34 -13.53 14.34
N SER A 903 53.47 -14.86 14.37
CA SER A 903 54.72 -15.57 14.09
C SER A 903 54.83 -16.14 12.66
N SER A 904 54.51 -15.33 11.66
CA SER A 904 55.12 -15.27 10.31
C SER A 904 55.61 -16.57 9.65
N PHE A 905 54.78 -17.60 9.52
CA PHE A 905 54.97 -18.57 8.43
C PHE A 905 54.19 -18.15 7.18
N ILE A 906 53.02 -17.52 7.34
CA ILE A 906 52.13 -17.09 6.24
C ILE A 906 52.53 -15.80 5.48
N LEU A 907 53.59 -15.09 5.89
CA LEU A 907 53.99 -13.86 5.21
C LEU A 907 54.64 -14.17 3.86
N GLY A 908 53.99 -13.75 2.78
CA GLY A 908 54.40 -14.06 1.41
C GLY A 908 53.78 -15.34 0.85
N ASP A 909 53.06 -16.10 1.68
CA ASP A 909 52.26 -17.24 1.23
C ASP A 909 51.04 -16.73 0.44
N GLU A 910 50.44 -17.63 -0.34
CA GLU A 910 49.32 -17.33 -1.22
C GLU A 910 48.03 -17.82 -0.58
N LEU A 911 47.16 -16.87 -0.20
CA LEU A 911 45.82 -17.18 0.27
C LEU A 911 44.90 -17.48 -0.93
N VAL A 912 43.83 -18.21 -0.67
CA VAL A 912 42.76 -18.48 -1.63
C VAL A 912 41.39 -18.46 -0.95
N GLY A 913 40.37 -17.92 -1.61
CA GLY A 913 38.99 -18.06 -1.15
C GLY A 913 38.50 -19.50 -1.29
N VAL A 914 37.53 -19.91 -0.47
CA VAL A 914 37.04 -21.28 -0.43
C VAL A 914 35.51 -21.29 -0.44
N HIS A 915 34.93 -22.09 -1.33
CA HIS A 915 33.52 -22.48 -1.27
C HIS A 915 33.39 -23.98 -1.05
N GLU A 916 32.48 -24.37 -0.17
CA GLU A 916 32.16 -25.78 0.09
C GLU A 916 30.68 -26.03 -0.25
N PHE A 917 30.45 -26.95 -1.18
CA PHE A 917 29.11 -27.40 -1.58
C PHE A 917 29.04 -28.91 -1.50
N GLU A 918 27.87 -29.47 -1.19
CA GLU A 918 27.62 -30.90 -1.36
C GLU A 918 27.72 -31.26 -2.84
N SER A 919 26.97 -30.56 -3.70
CA SER A 919 27.04 -30.72 -5.15
C SER A 919 26.94 -29.38 -5.86
N LEU A 920 27.50 -29.32 -7.07
CA LEU A 920 27.35 -28.20 -7.99
C LEU A 920 26.82 -28.72 -9.32
N ASP A 921 25.70 -28.19 -9.76
CA ASP A 921 25.03 -28.56 -11.01
C ASP A 921 25.00 -27.33 -11.95
N VAL A 922 25.68 -27.41 -13.09
CA VAL A 922 25.75 -26.32 -14.09
C VAL A 922 25.29 -26.85 -15.45
N GLY A 923 24.22 -26.27 -15.99
CA GLY A 923 23.59 -26.76 -17.22
C GLY A 923 22.88 -25.69 -18.04
N GLY A 924 22.29 -26.10 -19.16
CA GLY A 924 21.51 -25.23 -20.04
C GLY A 924 22.34 -24.18 -20.78
N GLY A 925 23.66 -24.36 -20.88
CA GLY A 925 24.58 -23.39 -21.47
C GLY A 925 24.95 -22.23 -20.54
N ALA A 926 24.79 -22.40 -19.22
CA ALA A 926 25.22 -21.42 -18.23
C ALA A 926 26.76 -21.39 -18.09
N SER A 927 27.32 -20.26 -17.64
CA SER A 927 28.75 -20.10 -17.38
C SER A 927 28.96 -19.46 -16.01
N VAL A 928 29.39 -20.27 -15.03
CA VAL A 928 29.62 -19.83 -13.65
C VAL A 928 31.10 -19.54 -13.40
N ASP A 929 31.40 -18.46 -12.70
CA ASP A 929 32.76 -18.04 -12.37
C ASP A 929 32.90 -17.73 -10.87
N PHE A 930 33.82 -18.46 -10.22
CA PHE A 930 34.17 -18.30 -8.81
C PHE A 930 35.41 -17.42 -8.60
N GLY A 931 35.84 -16.65 -9.60
CA GLY A 931 36.90 -15.64 -9.46
C GLY A 931 38.28 -16.19 -9.08
N GLY A 932 38.48 -17.50 -9.25
CA GLY A 932 39.72 -18.19 -8.84
C GLY A 932 39.72 -18.72 -7.41
N ASP A 933 38.57 -18.79 -6.74
CA ASP A 933 38.40 -19.47 -5.46
C ASP A 933 38.45 -21.00 -5.61
N LEU A 934 38.86 -21.66 -4.53
CA LEU A 934 38.90 -23.10 -4.37
C LEU A 934 37.50 -23.64 -4.09
N ILE A 935 37.03 -24.58 -4.91
CA ILE A 935 35.73 -25.22 -4.72
C ILE A 935 35.91 -26.65 -4.22
N ILE A 936 35.30 -26.95 -3.08
CA ILE A 936 35.27 -28.27 -2.43
C ILE A 936 33.89 -28.90 -2.67
N LEU A 937 33.87 -30.04 -3.38
CA LEU A 937 32.66 -30.73 -3.87
C LEU A 937 32.70 -32.24 -3.53
N PRO A 938 32.36 -32.68 -2.32
CA PRO A 938 32.37 -34.09 -1.94
C PRO A 938 31.28 -34.93 -2.64
N GLY A 939 30.17 -34.32 -3.06
CA GLY A 939 29.08 -34.96 -3.82
C GLY A 939 29.20 -34.82 -5.35
N GLY A 940 30.18 -34.05 -5.84
CA GLY A 940 30.55 -33.97 -7.26
C GLY A 940 30.02 -32.75 -8.03
N LEU A 941 30.50 -32.62 -9.27
CA LEU A 941 30.15 -31.60 -10.25
C LEU A 941 29.36 -32.24 -11.41
N SER A 942 28.17 -31.72 -11.71
CA SER A 942 27.44 -32.00 -12.95
C SER A 942 27.64 -30.83 -13.91
N LEU A 943 28.15 -31.13 -15.12
CA LEU A 943 28.38 -30.14 -16.18
C LEU A 943 27.95 -30.74 -17.51
N ASP A 944 27.07 -30.05 -18.24
CA ASP A 944 26.67 -30.48 -19.59
C ASP A 944 27.75 -30.14 -20.66
N GLN A 945 27.44 -30.36 -21.94
CA GLN A 945 28.42 -30.17 -23.03
C GLN A 945 28.62 -28.71 -23.46
N VAL A 946 27.74 -27.80 -23.03
CA VAL A 946 27.67 -26.41 -23.50
C VAL A 946 27.90 -25.40 -22.38
N SER A 947 27.89 -25.85 -21.13
CA SER A 947 28.08 -25.04 -19.95
C SER A 947 29.55 -24.96 -19.54
N GLU A 948 29.88 -23.91 -18.79
CA GLU A 948 31.24 -23.61 -18.36
C GLU A 948 31.32 -23.38 -16.85
N PHE A 949 32.45 -23.80 -16.28
CA PHE A 949 32.76 -23.66 -14.86
C PHE A 949 34.21 -23.16 -14.73
N ASN A 950 34.38 -21.99 -14.10
CA ASN A 950 35.68 -21.38 -13.84
C ASN A 950 35.94 -21.26 -12.34
N ALA A 951 37.04 -21.84 -11.88
CA ALA A 951 37.48 -21.84 -10.48
C ALA A 951 39.00 -22.02 -10.38
N ALA A 952 39.54 -22.05 -9.15
CA ALA A 952 40.96 -22.40 -8.94
C ALA A 952 41.30 -23.76 -9.58
N PRO A 953 42.48 -23.93 -10.22
CA PRO A 953 42.92 -25.21 -10.78
C PRO A 953 42.95 -26.37 -9.79
N GLU A 954 43.06 -26.05 -8.50
CA GLU A 954 43.08 -26.98 -7.37
C GLU A 954 41.67 -27.42 -6.92
N SER A 955 40.61 -26.78 -7.45
CA SER A 955 39.22 -27.18 -7.21
C SER A 955 38.98 -28.60 -7.72
N VAL A 956 38.25 -29.40 -6.92
CA VAL A 956 38.14 -30.87 -7.02
C VAL A 956 38.35 -31.46 -8.43
N GLN A 957 39.45 -32.22 -8.59
CA GLN A 957 39.41 -33.53 -9.24
C GLN A 957 38.98 -34.58 -8.20
N PRO A 958 38.19 -35.59 -8.60
CA PRO A 958 37.40 -36.47 -7.71
C PRO A 958 38.18 -37.23 -6.63
#